data_AF-A0A346Y5H7-F1
#
_entry.id   AF-A0A346Y5H7-F1
#
_cell.length_a   1.000
_cell.length_b   1.000
_cell.length_c   1.000
_cell.angle_alpha   90.00
_cell.angle_beta   90.00
_cell.angle_gamma   90.00
#
_symmetry.space_group_name_H-M   'P 1'
#
loop_
_entity.id
_entity.type
_entity.pdbx_description
1 polymer ?
#
loop_
_entity_poly.entity_id
_entity_poly.type
_entity_poly.pdbx_seq_one_letter_code
_entity_poly.pdbx_strand_id
1 'polypeptide(L)'
;MRSFALTARLLTSILAVGLLLPTAAVAQDDVATVIRETQWCADLGRKQPGEPADAAMADHIAEFFEANGLQVEREEFHLPVFDVEATAATVLAPESAAGDVPGATSFAYGGAGTVEGDVVYVGAGRAQDYAGVDADGKIVMVDRDTTFHRSAQLNEILAQGGVAMLYVSGAPDNLVQVGAVRFAQHPHSPIPTVTVGSDDGADLQALAEEGTLRMRLTVDAETNDAVGVNVLGTKVGTTYPDRIVMVGGHYDSWFDGAVDNCSAIGSMLQMVEALADVDPAYTVMFGAWDAEEVGLVGSYDWVRNHPDLVANIVVNENLEMTSAATQLGDTELDAALVNLIFGTLSPGMNAIIATSLAQTGHVGAPITAPLIRSIQGGLIPTDLQPFYTAGVQGFSTFSSSAYYHTHEDTTEHIPAGSHERVTEFLTRFLLDVQNVPPELLELREVPTVTVDVPDQHPTGVPLEVTITVTQPTGQAATGLEPTVLVNENDHWPVVRQDATEVGDGVYTTTIDGMLLDDIGEHWLTVSVDEDLYAAEGYATVDVVEGPFLRHAGHDRVSTAAAVSGVALDRADTVVIATAATFADALAGAPLAVAEGAPLLLTEPDALSMATQAEIDRLGATDAVLLGGEAALSPTVADDLEALGLDVERIGGDTRYATAGLIADRVGIEDAAVVASGEVFPDALSASAVAAAAGTPVLLSRAADLPEEVSSRIGDGVEVTLVGGEGVLSAAVSGAVTDTGATVERIAGTTRYGTSAAIAEAGLADGLSMDGVWLATGRGFPDGLVAGAAAGHAGVPLVLIDGQDPTGSPETTGLFRQHAAEIGTIHVAGGTAAISDAVLAALLDG
;
A
#
# COMPACT_ATOMS: atom_id res chain seq x y z
N MET A 1 -31.92 -30.08 -30.61
CA MET A 1 -31.79 -31.55 -30.87
C MET A 1 -30.39 -32.00 -31.31
N ARG A 2 -29.53 -31.15 -31.91
CA ARG A 2 -28.12 -31.50 -32.19
C ARG A 2 -27.15 -31.33 -30.99
N SER A 3 -27.45 -30.42 -30.05
CA SER A 3 -26.68 -30.22 -28.81
C SER A 3 -26.79 -31.42 -27.84
N PHE A 4 -27.98 -32.01 -27.66
CA PHE A 4 -28.19 -33.20 -26.81
C PHE A 4 -27.43 -34.47 -27.26
N ALA A 5 -27.10 -34.60 -28.54
CA ALA A 5 -26.37 -35.75 -29.08
C ALA A 5 -24.84 -35.64 -28.87
N LEU A 6 -24.34 -34.42 -28.65
CA LEU A 6 -22.93 -34.16 -28.33
C LEU A 6 -22.68 -34.41 -26.83
N THR A 7 -23.60 -33.95 -25.97
CA THR A 7 -23.55 -34.18 -24.51
C THR A 7 -23.66 -35.66 -24.16
N ALA A 8 -24.51 -36.42 -24.85
CA ALA A 8 -24.64 -37.86 -24.64
C ALA A 8 -23.39 -38.66 -25.07
N ARG A 9 -22.66 -38.20 -26.09
CA ARG A 9 -21.39 -38.81 -26.55
C ARG A 9 -20.20 -38.44 -25.66
N LEU A 10 -20.17 -37.23 -25.10
CA LEU A 10 -19.19 -36.88 -24.06
C LEU A 10 -19.41 -37.72 -22.79
N LEU A 11 -20.66 -37.87 -22.31
CA LEU A 11 -20.96 -38.70 -21.13
C LEU A 11 -20.60 -40.19 -21.33
N THR A 12 -20.75 -40.75 -22.54
CA THR A 12 -20.32 -42.13 -22.82
C THR A 12 -18.80 -42.28 -22.92
N SER A 13 -18.08 -41.19 -23.22
CA SER A 13 -16.61 -41.17 -23.27
C SER A 13 -16.02 -41.00 -21.85
N ILE A 14 -16.64 -40.16 -21.01
CA ILE A 14 -16.27 -39.97 -19.59
C ILE A 14 -16.41 -41.27 -18.79
N LEU A 15 -17.49 -42.04 -19.02
CA LEU A 15 -17.67 -43.37 -18.41
C LEU A 15 -16.70 -44.44 -18.95
N ALA A 16 -16.12 -44.25 -20.14
CA ALA A 16 -15.16 -45.20 -20.72
C ALA A 16 -13.72 -44.92 -20.26
N VAL A 17 -13.38 -43.66 -19.94
CA VAL A 17 -12.07 -43.27 -19.39
C VAL A 17 -11.89 -43.79 -17.97
N GLY A 18 -12.92 -43.72 -17.12
CA GLY A 18 -12.87 -44.23 -15.74
C GLY A 18 -12.70 -45.76 -15.60
N LEU A 19 -12.73 -46.52 -16.70
CA LEU A 19 -12.65 -47.99 -16.71
C LEU A 19 -11.33 -48.57 -17.25
N LEU A 20 -10.37 -47.72 -17.63
CA LEU A 20 -9.12 -48.15 -18.30
C LEU A 20 -7.84 -47.46 -17.80
N LEU A 21 -7.88 -46.74 -16.68
CA LEU A 21 -6.65 -46.21 -16.07
C LEU A 21 -5.88 -47.36 -15.39
N PRO A 22 -4.62 -47.63 -15.77
CA PRO A 22 -3.80 -48.62 -15.09
C PRO A 22 -3.52 -48.12 -13.67
N THR A 23 -3.75 -48.99 -12.67
CA THR A 23 -3.34 -48.73 -11.30
C THR A 23 -1.82 -48.79 -11.19
N ALA A 24 -1.16 -47.64 -11.21
CA ALA A 24 0.18 -47.54 -10.66
C ALA A 24 0.08 -47.67 -9.14
N ALA A 25 0.70 -48.71 -8.58
CA ALA A 25 0.82 -48.84 -7.13
C ALA A 25 1.98 -47.96 -6.66
N VAL A 26 1.71 -47.02 -5.74
CA VAL A 26 2.75 -46.32 -4.97
C VAL A 26 3.49 -47.35 -4.11
N ALA A 27 4.82 -47.28 -4.05
CA ALA A 27 5.61 -48.28 -3.34
C ALA A 27 5.51 -48.05 -1.82
N GLN A 28 5.57 -49.12 -1.01
CA GLN A 28 5.49 -49.01 0.45
C GLN A 28 6.68 -48.28 1.10
N ASP A 29 7.81 -48.13 0.39
CA ASP A 29 8.97 -47.39 0.88
C ASP A 29 8.78 -45.85 0.75
N ASP A 30 7.80 -45.38 -0.04
CA ASP A 30 7.47 -43.96 -0.27
C ASP A 30 6.83 -43.31 0.98
N VAL A 31 6.09 -44.08 1.78
CA VAL A 31 5.35 -43.62 2.98
C VAL A 31 6.24 -42.94 4.04
N ALA A 32 7.56 -43.14 3.98
CA ALA A 32 8.52 -42.48 4.88
C ALA A 32 8.84 -41.02 4.51
N THR A 33 8.59 -40.57 3.28
CA THR A 33 8.94 -39.20 2.84
C THR A 33 7.98 -38.18 3.42
N VAL A 34 6.68 -38.30 3.20
CA VAL A 34 5.68 -37.35 3.72
C VAL A 34 5.85 -37.05 5.22
N ILE A 35 5.94 -38.09 6.06
CA ILE A 35 6.08 -37.91 7.51
C ILE A 35 7.44 -37.33 7.89
N ARG A 36 8.52 -37.76 7.21
CA ARG A 36 9.89 -37.27 7.48
C ARG A 36 10.02 -35.79 7.13
N GLU A 37 9.54 -35.40 5.95
CA GLU A 37 9.67 -34.02 5.47
C GLU A 37 8.76 -33.07 6.25
N THR A 38 7.57 -33.51 6.66
CA THR A 38 6.73 -32.72 7.58
C THR A 38 7.36 -32.54 8.94
N GLN A 39 7.97 -33.60 9.50
CA GLN A 39 8.72 -33.46 10.75
C GLN A 39 9.91 -32.51 10.59
N TRP A 40 10.64 -32.61 9.50
CA TRP A 40 11.79 -31.74 9.24
C TRP A 40 11.36 -30.27 9.13
N CYS A 41 10.28 -29.98 8.39
CA CYS A 41 9.70 -28.64 8.28
C CYS A 41 9.23 -28.09 9.63
N ALA A 42 8.60 -28.93 10.47
CA ALA A 42 8.13 -28.52 11.80
C ALA A 42 9.31 -28.32 12.78
N ASP A 43 10.37 -29.12 12.68
CA ASP A 43 11.58 -29.00 13.52
C ASP A 43 12.34 -27.67 13.31
N LEU A 44 12.11 -26.98 12.19
CA LEU A 44 12.62 -25.62 11.97
C LEU A 44 11.93 -24.58 12.88
N GLY A 45 10.75 -24.89 13.40
CA GLY A 45 9.91 -23.98 14.16
C GLY A 45 9.17 -22.99 13.26
N ARG A 46 8.93 -21.79 13.79
CA ARG A 46 8.32 -20.65 13.09
C ARG A 46 9.11 -20.29 11.83
N LYS A 47 8.40 -20.16 10.71
CA LYS A 47 8.94 -19.78 9.40
C LYS A 47 8.27 -18.47 8.99
N GLN A 48 8.73 -17.37 9.57
CA GLN A 48 8.27 -16.05 9.16
C GLN A 48 9.05 -15.61 7.91
N PRO A 49 8.40 -15.04 6.89
CA PRO A 49 9.07 -14.61 5.65
C PRO A 49 10.32 -13.76 5.94
N GLY A 50 11.44 -14.13 5.33
CA GLY A 50 12.74 -13.44 5.50
C GLY A 50 13.55 -13.87 6.73
N GLU A 51 13.04 -14.74 7.60
CA GLU A 51 13.79 -15.28 8.74
C GLU A 51 14.68 -16.49 8.35
N PRO A 52 15.68 -16.87 9.17
CA PRO A 52 16.57 -18.00 8.84
C PRO A 52 15.88 -19.36 8.69
N ALA A 53 14.80 -19.62 9.42
CA ALA A 53 14.05 -20.88 9.33
C ALA A 53 13.28 -20.98 8.01
N ASP A 54 12.69 -19.85 7.60
CA ASP A 54 12.01 -19.67 6.33
C ASP A 54 12.98 -19.88 5.15
N ALA A 55 14.12 -19.19 5.15
CA ALA A 55 15.16 -19.38 4.13
C ALA A 55 15.71 -20.82 4.08
N ALA A 56 15.87 -21.48 5.24
CA ALA A 56 16.29 -22.88 5.30
C ALA A 56 15.25 -23.82 4.69
N MET A 57 13.96 -23.53 4.85
CA MET A 57 12.88 -24.28 4.24
C MET A 57 12.88 -24.12 2.72
N ALA A 58 12.98 -22.88 2.22
CA ALA A 58 13.12 -22.59 0.78
C ALA A 58 14.34 -23.30 0.17
N ASP A 59 15.47 -23.30 0.88
CA ASP A 59 16.69 -24.02 0.48
C ASP A 59 16.47 -25.52 0.32
N HIS A 60 15.85 -26.14 1.31
CA HIS A 60 15.58 -27.58 1.29
C HIS A 60 14.60 -27.97 0.18
N ILE A 61 13.53 -27.19 -0.04
CA ILE A 61 12.58 -27.43 -1.12
C ILE A 61 13.28 -27.36 -2.48
N ALA A 62 14.07 -26.31 -2.72
CA ALA A 62 14.82 -26.14 -3.96
C ALA A 62 15.79 -27.31 -4.21
N GLU A 63 16.58 -27.68 -3.20
CA GLU A 63 17.50 -28.82 -3.29
C GLU A 63 16.76 -30.14 -3.56
N PHE A 64 15.61 -30.34 -2.93
CA PHE A 64 14.77 -31.53 -3.14
C PHE A 64 14.21 -31.58 -4.56
N PHE A 65 13.71 -30.45 -5.08
CA PHE A 65 13.22 -30.34 -6.45
C PHE A 65 14.33 -30.64 -7.47
N GLU A 66 15.51 -30.05 -7.32
CA GLU A 66 16.66 -30.30 -8.19
C GLU A 66 17.10 -31.78 -8.15
N ALA A 67 17.17 -32.36 -6.95
CA ALA A 67 17.56 -33.76 -6.76
C ALA A 67 16.59 -34.74 -7.45
N ASN A 68 15.33 -34.35 -7.62
CA ASN A 68 14.29 -35.13 -8.31
C ASN A 68 14.08 -34.72 -9.78
N GLY A 69 15.00 -33.91 -10.33
CA GLY A 69 15.08 -33.62 -11.76
C GLY A 69 14.13 -32.53 -12.27
N LEU A 70 13.62 -31.68 -11.39
CA LEU A 70 12.85 -30.50 -11.77
C LEU A 70 13.80 -29.33 -12.12
N GLN A 71 13.34 -28.44 -13.00
CA GLN A 71 13.96 -27.16 -13.25
C GLN A 71 13.53 -26.21 -12.14
N VAL A 72 14.49 -25.72 -11.35
CA VAL A 72 14.20 -24.90 -10.18
C VAL A 72 14.41 -23.43 -10.49
N GLU A 73 13.46 -22.62 -10.04
CA GLU A 73 13.50 -21.16 -10.05
C GLU A 73 13.12 -20.65 -8.67
N ARG A 74 13.72 -19.52 -8.29
CA ARG A 74 13.39 -18.80 -7.06
C ARG A 74 13.04 -17.38 -7.43
N GLU A 75 11.93 -16.91 -6.89
CA GLU A 75 11.43 -15.58 -7.15
C GLU A 75 11.31 -14.84 -5.82
N GLU A 76 12.12 -13.80 -5.67
CA GLU A 76 12.09 -12.90 -4.51
C GLU A 76 10.97 -11.88 -4.70
N PHE A 77 10.24 -11.59 -3.62
CA PHE A 77 9.25 -10.53 -3.59
C PHE A 77 9.32 -9.78 -2.26
N HIS A 78 9.07 -8.48 -2.30
CA HIS A 78 9.03 -7.63 -1.10
C HIS A 78 7.71 -7.80 -0.37
N LEU A 79 7.69 -7.61 0.95
CA LEU A 79 6.46 -7.56 1.72
C LEU A 79 6.63 -6.77 3.02
N PRO A 80 5.58 -6.06 3.48
CA PRO A 80 5.56 -5.49 4.80
C PRO A 80 5.45 -6.60 5.83
N VAL A 81 6.33 -6.63 6.80
CA VAL A 81 6.22 -7.48 7.98
C VAL A 81 5.75 -6.62 9.14
N PHE A 82 4.73 -7.12 9.85
CA PHE A 82 4.13 -6.45 11.00
C PHE A 82 4.80 -6.93 12.29
N ASP A 83 5.73 -6.15 12.81
CA ASP A 83 6.52 -6.49 13.98
C ASP A 83 5.86 -5.95 15.25
N VAL A 84 5.30 -6.86 16.04
CA VAL A 84 4.63 -6.52 17.30
C VAL A 84 5.64 -6.50 18.44
N GLU A 85 5.93 -5.29 18.94
CA GLU A 85 6.83 -5.06 20.07
C GLU A 85 6.13 -5.33 21.41
N ALA A 86 4.89 -4.89 21.55
CA ALA A 86 4.10 -5.12 22.75
C ALA A 86 2.60 -5.19 22.46
N THR A 87 1.88 -5.99 23.24
CA THR A 87 0.42 -5.99 23.26
C THR A 87 -0.09 -6.09 24.70
N ALA A 88 -1.18 -5.39 25.00
CA ALA A 88 -1.88 -5.49 26.27
C ALA A 88 -3.40 -5.36 26.09
N ALA A 89 -4.14 -6.19 26.82
CA ALA A 89 -5.57 -6.02 27.06
C ALA A 89 -5.82 -5.88 28.56
N THR A 90 -6.48 -4.80 28.98
CA THR A 90 -6.71 -4.51 30.41
C THR A 90 -8.18 -4.19 30.64
N VAL A 91 -8.81 -4.86 31.61
CA VAL A 91 -10.13 -4.52 32.10
C VAL A 91 -10.04 -3.29 33.01
N LEU A 92 -10.79 -2.24 32.66
CA LEU A 92 -10.89 -1.00 33.41
C LEU A 92 -12.14 -0.96 34.30
N ALA A 93 -13.23 -1.58 33.85
CA ALA A 93 -14.46 -1.73 34.60
C ALA A 93 -15.15 -3.07 34.27
N PRO A 94 -15.85 -3.69 35.24
CA PRO A 94 -16.03 -3.24 36.62
C PRO A 94 -14.76 -3.36 37.49
N GLU A 95 -14.63 -2.55 38.53
CA GLU A 95 -13.44 -2.55 39.43
C GLU A 95 -13.15 -3.93 40.04
N SER A 96 -14.18 -4.76 40.24
CA SER A 96 -14.03 -6.13 40.75
C SER A 96 -13.31 -7.09 39.80
N ALA A 97 -13.25 -6.76 38.51
CA ALA A 97 -12.59 -7.52 37.46
C ALA A 97 -11.41 -6.77 36.84
N ALA A 98 -11.03 -5.62 37.40
CA ALA A 98 -9.97 -4.78 36.83
C ALA A 98 -8.60 -5.48 36.91
N GLY A 99 -7.88 -5.46 35.79
CA GLY A 99 -6.59 -6.14 35.64
C GLY A 99 -6.26 -6.48 34.20
N ASP A 100 -5.03 -6.93 33.97
CA ASP A 100 -4.57 -7.37 32.65
C ASP A 100 -5.14 -8.76 32.32
N VAL A 101 -5.52 -8.95 31.06
CA VAL A 101 -5.95 -10.24 30.51
C VAL A 101 -4.69 -11.03 30.09
N PRO A 102 -4.40 -12.18 30.72
CA PRO A 102 -3.20 -12.95 30.41
C PRO A 102 -3.17 -13.43 28.96
N GLY A 103 -1.97 -13.49 28.38
CA GLY A 103 -1.76 -14.10 27.05
C GLY A 103 -2.31 -13.31 25.85
N ALA A 104 -2.94 -12.16 26.08
CA ALA A 104 -3.43 -11.30 25.01
C ALA A 104 -2.30 -10.91 24.05
N THR A 105 -2.55 -11.05 22.75
CA THR A 105 -1.60 -10.68 21.69
C THR A 105 -2.33 -10.07 20.49
N SER A 106 -1.60 -9.46 19.56
CA SER A 106 -2.18 -8.85 18.37
C SER A 106 -2.19 -9.82 17.18
N PHE A 107 -3.12 -9.61 16.25
CA PHE A 107 -3.01 -10.20 14.92
C PHE A 107 -2.05 -9.40 14.05
N ALA A 108 -1.36 -10.05 13.13
CA ALA A 108 -0.56 -9.34 12.15
C ALA A 108 -1.44 -8.44 11.27
N TYR A 109 -0.89 -7.27 10.97
CA TYR A 109 -1.56 -6.20 10.22
C TYR A 109 -2.82 -5.65 10.91
N GLY A 110 -2.91 -5.83 12.24
CA GLY A 110 -3.74 -5.01 13.10
C GLY A 110 -3.27 -3.55 13.13
N GLY A 111 -4.11 -2.63 13.60
CA GLY A 111 -3.68 -1.24 13.81
C GLY A 111 -2.84 -1.11 15.08
N ALA A 112 -1.79 -0.29 15.03
CA ALA A 112 -1.06 0.09 16.24
C ALA A 112 -1.81 1.20 17.01
N GLY A 113 -1.55 1.30 18.31
CA GLY A 113 -2.07 2.35 19.19
C GLY A 113 -2.81 1.83 20.42
N THR A 114 -3.33 2.78 21.20
CA THR A 114 -4.10 2.51 22.43
C THR A 114 -5.53 2.98 22.27
N VAL A 115 -6.48 2.10 22.55
CA VAL A 115 -7.92 2.38 22.56
C VAL A 115 -8.51 2.06 23.91
N GLU A 116 -9.32 2.98 24.45
CA GLU A 116 -10.13 2.75 25.64
C GLU A 116 -11.60 2.93 25.31
N GLY A 117 -12.42 1.93 25.63
CA GLY A 117 -13.83 1.97 25.28
C GLY A 117 -14.66 0.95 26.04
N ASP A 118 -15.97 1.16 25.98
CA ASP A 118 -16.94 0.15 26.38
C ASP A 118 -16.90 -0.99 25.35
N VAL A 119 -17.12 -2.23 25.80
CA VAL A 119 -17.05 -3.42 24.95
C VAL A 119 -18.46 -3.89 24.59
N VAL A 120 -18.67 -4.24 23.33
CA VAL A 120 -19.89 -4.91 22.86
C VAL A 120 -19.57 -6.27 22.27
N TYR A 121 -20.33 -7.28 22.66
CA TYR A 121 -20.19 -8.64 22.14
C TYR A 121 -21.21 -8.89 21.03
N VAL A 122 -20.74 -9.42 19.90
CA VAL A 122 -21.56 -9.65 18.69
C VAL A 122 -21.42 -11.08 18.15
N GLY A 123 -21.09 -12.05 19.01
CA GLY A 123 -20.91 -13.44 18.59
C GLY A 123 -19.87 -13.57 17.48
N ALA A 124 -20.22 -14.21 16.37
CA ALA A 124 -19.30 -14.38 15.25
C ALA A 124 -19.09 -13.10 14.41
N GLY A 125 -19.74 -11.98 14.71
CA GLY A 125 -19.50 -10.70 14.03
C GLY A 125 -19.95 -10.68 12.57
N ARG A 126 -20.98 -11.45 12.19
CA ARG A 126 -21.60 -11.31 10.87
C ARG A 126 -22.50 -10.09 10.84
N ALA A 127 -22.80 -9.56 9.66
CA ALA A 127 -23.69 -8.39 9.50
C ALA A 127 -25.00 -8.49 10.31
N GLN A 128 -25.63 -9.67 10.38
CA GLN A 128 -26.86 -9.86 11.16
C GLN A 128 -26.68 -9.81 12.69
N ASP A 129 -25.47 -10.09 13.19
CA ASP A 129 -25.18 -10.15 14.62
C ASP A 129 -25.11 -8.75 15.24
N TYR A 130 -24.91 -7.71 14.42
CA TYR A 130 -24.99 -6.30 14.82
C TYR A 130 -26.43 -5.78 14.94
N ALA A 131 -27.45 -6.57 14.58
CA ALA A 131 -28.83 -6.12 14.61
C ALA A 131 -29.29 -5.73 16.03
N GLY A 132 -29.39 -4.42 16.29
CA GLY A 132 -29.77 -3.88 17.60
C GLY A 132 -28.60 -3.70 18.57
N VAL A 133 -27.37 -3.90 18.11
CA VAL A 133 -26.13 -3.60 18.84
C VAL A 133 -25.57 -2.27 18.32
N ASP A 134 -25.16 -1.40 19.22
CA ASP A 134 -24.51 -0.13 18.91
C ASP A 134 -23.00 -0.31 19.05
N ALA A 135 -22.29 -0.47 17.93
CA ALA A 135 -20.85 -0.73 17.89
C ALA A 135 -19.99 0.53 17.62
N ASP A 136 -20.63 1.63 17.22
CA ASP A 136 -19.95 2.88 16.86
C ASP A 136 -19.15 3.44 18.05
N GLY A 137 -17.85 3.67 17.85
CA GLY A 137 -16.96 4.18 18.88
C GLY A 137 -16.61 3.17 19.98
N LYS A 138 -16.92 1.88 19.83
CA LYS A 138 -16.72 0.84 20.86
C LYS A 138 -15.71 -0.23 20.45
N ILE A 139 -15.20 -0.94 21.46
CA ILE A 139 -14.41 -2.15 21.26
C ILE A 139 -15.39 -3.28 20.94
N VAL A 140 -15.22 -3.93 19.79
CA VAL A 140 -16.13 -5.00 19.35
C VAL A 140 -15.50 -6.34 19.64
N MET A 141 -16.20 -7.15 20.41
CA MET A 141 -15.79 -8.49 20.81
C MET A 141 -16.48 -9.53 19.94
N VAL A 142 -15.67 -10.41 19.33
CA VAL A 142 -16.13 -11.47 18.44
C VAL A 142 -15.53 -12.82 18.83
N ASP A 143 -16.26 -13.90 18.57
CA ASP A 143 -15.76 -15.27 18.70
C ASP A 143 -15.13 -15.75 17.40
N ARG A 144 -14.14 -16.63 17.51
CA ARG A 144 -13.68 -17.43 16.38
C ARG A 144 -14.85 -18.17 15.72
N ASP A 145 -14.90 -18.07 14.41
CA ASP A 145 -15.79 -18.85 13.55
C ASP A 145 -14.97 -19.53 12.45
N THR A 146 -15.12 -20.84 12.28
CA THR A 146 -14.37 -21.60 11.26
C THR A 146 -14.89 -21.39 9.84
N THR A 147 -16.05 -20.76 9.71
CA THR A 147 -16.72 -20.54 8.42
C THR A 147 -16.75 -19.08 8.02
N PHE A 148 -16.46 -18.12 8.92
CA PHE A 148 -16.44 -16.69 8.66
C PHE A 148 -15.09 -16.10 9.10
N HIS A 149 -14.23 -15.81 8.14
CA HIS A 149 -12.83 -15.46 8.38
C HIS A 149 -12.66 -14.19 9.22
N ARG A 150 -11.58 -14.13 10.02
CA ARG A 150 -11.29 -12.98 10.91
C ARG A 150 -11.16 -11.64 10.18
N SER A 151 -10.61 -11.63 8.97
CA SER A 151 -10.55 -10.41 8.13
C SER A 151 -11.96 -9.95 7.73
N ALA A 152 -12.90 -10.87 7.49
CA ALA A 152 -14.29 -10.51 7.23
C ALA A 152 -15.00 -9.99 8.49
N GLN A 153 -14.69 -10.56 9.66
CA GLN A 153 -15.17 -10.02 10.94
C GLN A 153 -14.65 -8.59 11.16
N LEU A 154 -13.37 -8.33 10.89
CA LEU A 154 -12.79 -6.99 10.98
C LEU A 154 -13.48 -6.00 10.02
N ASN A 155 -13.76 -6.42 8.77
CA ASN A 155 -14.46 -5.58 7.81
C ASN A 155 -15.85 -5.16 8.30
N GLU A 156 -16.60 -6.08 8.93
CA GLU A 156 -17.88 -5.75 9.56
C GLU A 156 -17.69 -4.81 10.76
N ILE A 157 -16.70 -5.03 11.62
CA ILE A 157 -16.39 -4.13 12.75
C ILE A 157 -16.16 -2.69 12.26
N LEU A 158 -15.35 -2.52 11.22
CA LEU A 158 -15.06 -1.22 10.61
C LEU A 158 -16.33 -0.59 10.02
N ALA A 159 -17.13 -1.37 9.29
CA ALA A 159 -18.38 -0.90 8.69
C ALA A 159 -19.41 -0.40 9.73
N GLN A 160 -19.34 -0.92 10.96
CA GLN A 160 -20.22 -0.54 12.07
C GLN A 160 -19.63 0.56 12.97
N GLY A 161 -18.44 1.10 12.64
CA GLY A 161 -17.78 2.17 13.40
C GLY A 161 -17.01 1.69 14.65
N GLY A 162 -16.73 0.40 14.77
CA GLY A 162 -15.93 -0.14 15.86
C GLY A 162 -14.51 0.42 15.85
N VAL A 163 -13.95 0.66 17.05
CA VAL A 163 -12.63 1.31 17.22
C VAL A 163 -11.52 0.35 17.62
N ALA A 164 -11.85 -0.91 17.93
CA ALA A 164 -10.91 -2.01 18.09
C ALA A 164 -11.63 -3.36 18.00
N MET A 165 -10.89 -4.41 17.64
CA MET A 165 -11.36 -5.79 17.62
C MET A 165 -10.78 -6.55 18.82
N LEU A 166 -11.66 -7.21 19.58
CA LEU A 166 -11.29 -8.17 20.63
C LEU A 166 -11.78 -9.56 20.22
N TYR A 167 -10.87 -10.42 19.80
CA TYR A 167 -11.17 -11.74 19.28
C TYR A 167 -11.01 -12.81 20.36
N VAL A 168 -11.99 -13.70 20.47
CA VAL A 168 -11.94 -14.85 21.37
C VAL A 168 -11.53 -16.09 20.61
N SER A 169 -10.39 -16.65 21.01
CA SER A 169 -9.85 -17.90 20.47
C SER A 169 -10.82 -19.07 20.67
N GLY A 170 -10.87 -19.96 19.66
CA GLY A 170 -11.63 -21.20 19.75
C GLY A 170 -10.77 -22.41 20.11
N ALA A 171 -9.49 -22.20 20.42
CA ALA A 171 -8.55 -23.26 20.77
C ALA A 171 -8.76 -23.76 22.22
N PRO A 172 -8.46 -25.03 22.51
CA PRO A 172 -8.63 -25.61 23.84
C PRO A 172 -7.65 -25.02 24.87
N ASP A 173 -7.86 -25.33 26.15
CA ASP A 173 -6.94 -25.02 27.25
C ASP A 173 -6.54 -23.53 27.33
N ASN A 174 -7.45 -22.64 26.95
CA ASN A 174 -7.26 -21.19 26.91
C ASN A 174 -6.10 -20.74 26.01
N LEU A 175 -5.75 -21.54 24.99
CA LEU A 175 -4.75 -21.18 24.00
C LEU A 175 -5.22 -19.99 23.16
N VAL A 176 -4.29 -19.09 22.85
CA VAL A 176 -4.54 -17.90 22.03
C VAL A 176 -4.16 -18.18 20.60
N GLN A 177 -5.08 -17.92 19.67
CA GLN A 177 -4.87 -18.11 18.24
C GLN A 177 -4.43 -16.81 17.59
N VAL A 178 -3.29 -16.87 16.90
CA VAL A 178 -2.73 -15.76 16.10
C VAL A 178 -3.18 -15.87 14.64
N GLY A 179 -2.64 -15.04 13.75
CA GLY A 179 -3.02 -14.94 12.34
C GLY A 179 -2.90 -13.51 11.81
N ALA A 180 -3.20 -13.33 10.52
CA ALA A 180 -3.36 -12.01 9.90
C ALA A 180 -4.83 -11.61 9.79
N VAL A 181 -5.10 -10.30 9.82
CA VAL A 181 -6.45 -9.71 9.61
C VAL A 181 -6.58 -9.00 8.26
N ARG A 182 -5.71 -9.31 7.29
CA ARG A 182 -5.75 -8.79 5.91
C ARG A 182 -5.49 -9.89 4.87
N PHE A 183 -5.67 -9.52 3.60
CA PHE A 183 -5.12 -10.22 2.43
C PHE A 183 -4.28 -9.22 1.62
N ALA A 184 -3.43 -9.69 0.70
CA ALA A 184 -2.53 -8.84 -0.08
C ALA A 184 -3.24 -7.68 -0.79
N GLN A 185 -4.46 -7.89 -1.27
CA GLN A 185 -5.27 -6.84 -1.91
C GLN A 185 -5.90 -5.81 -0.94
N HIS A 186 -5.68 -5.93 0.36
CA HIS A 186 -6.27 -5.08 1.38
C HIS A 186 -5.21 -4.39 2.25
N PRO A 187 -5.44 -3.11 2.62
CA PRO A 187 -4.52 -2.39 3.49
C PRO A 187 -4.54 -2.96 4.92
N HIS A 188 -3.59 -2.53 5.74
CA HIS A 188 -3.58 -2.84 7.17
C HIS A 188 -4.84 -2.31 7.86
N SER A 189 -5.20 -2.97 8.97
CA SER A 189 -6.30 -2.49 9.80
C SER A 189 -5.99 -1.10 10.36
N PRO A 190 -6.90 -0.13 10.27
CA PRO A 190 -6.73 1.18 10.90
C PRO A 190 -7.00 1.16 12.41
N ILE A 191 -7.44 0.02 12.96
CA ILE A 191 -7.80 -0.14 14.37
C ILE A 191 -7.05 -1.32 15.01
N PRO A 192 -6.71 -1.25 16.32
CA PRO A 192 -6.09 -2.36 17.02
C PRO A 192 -6.94 -3.64 17.01
N THR A 193 -6.26 -4.76 16.77
CA THR A 193 -6.86 -6.09 16.80
C THR A 193 -6.11 -6.96 17.81
N VAL A 194 -6.82 -7.45 18.82
CA VAL A 194 -6.26 -8.22 19.93
C VAL A 194 -7.03 -9.52 20.08
N THR A 195 -6.32 -10.62 20.30
CA THR A 195 -6.86 -11.97 20.51
C THR A 195 -6.58 -12.42 21.94
N VAL A 196 -7.53 -13.15 22.53
CA VAL A 196 -7.47 -13.70 23.90
C VAL A 196 -7.91 -15.16 23.92
N GLY A 197 -7.58 -15.87 24.99
CA GLY A 197 -7.94 -17.28 25.16
C GLY A 197 -9.44 -17.47 25.41
N SER A 198 -9.94 -18.70 25.20
CA SER A 198 -11.36 -19.02 25.31
C SER A 198 -11.96 -18.84 26.71
N ASP A 199 -11.20 -19.16 27.77
CA ASP A 199 -11.67 -19.05 29.16
C ASP A 199 -11.71 -17.58 29.58
N ASP A 200 -10.65 -16.81 29.25
CA ASP A 200 -10.62 -15.37 29.48
C ASP A 200 -11.73 -14.65 28.67
N GLY A 201 -11.93 -15.06 27.42
CA GLY A 201 -13.01 -14.58 26.57
C GLY A 201 -14.39 -14.84 27.18
N ALA A 202 -14.65 -16.01 27.75
CA ALA A 202 -15.94 -16.31 28.39
C ALA A 202 -16.21 -15.38 29.59
N ASP A 203 -15.20 -15.07 30.39
CA ASP A 203 -15.31 -14.12 31.51
C ASP A 203 -15.59 -12.69 31.01
N LEU A 204 -14.89 -12.25 29.95
CA LEU A 204 -15.12 -10.95 29.33
C LEU A 204 -16.50 -10.84 28.68
N GLN A 205 -16.96 -11.89 27.99
CA GLN A 205 -18.26 -11.95 27.35
C GLN A 205 -19.38 -11.74 28.39
N ALA A 206 -19.30 -12.43 29.54
CA ALA A 206 -20.29 -12.28 30.61
C ALA A 206 -20.39 -10.81 31.08
N LEU A 207 -19.27 -10.12 31.22
CA LEU A 207 -19.23 -8.69 31.61
C LEU A 207 -19.76 -7.77 30.50
N ALA A 208 -19.48 -8.09 29.23
CA ALA A 208 -19.99 -7.36 28.06
C ALA A 208 -21.51 -7.49 27.92
N GLU A 209 -22.06 -8.69 28.11
CA GLU A 209 -23.51 -8.95 28.08
C GLU A 209 -24.25 -8.26 29.23
N GLU A 210 -23.61 -8.07 30.39
CA GLU A 210 -24.12 -7.25 31.48
C GLU A 210 -24.06 -5.73 31.20
N GLY A 211 -23.33 -5.32 30.15
CA GLY A 211 -23.12 -3.92 29.78
C GLY A 211 -22.21 -3.16 30.74
N THR A 212 -21.30 -3.86 31.43
CA THR A 212 -20.40 -3.27 32.44
C THR A 212 -18.94 -3.25 32.03
N LEU A 213 -18.59 -3.96 30.95
CA LEU A 213 -17.21 -4.11 30.51
C LEU A 213 -16.69 -2.85 29.81
N ARG A 214 -15.62 -2.30 30.38
CA ARG A 214 -14.79 -1.27 29.73
C ARG A 214 -13.35 -1.74 29.73
N MET A 215 -12.67 -1.63 28.60
CA MET A 215 -11.30 -2.12 28.44
C MET A 215 -10.37 -1.07 27.85
N ARG A 216 -9.07 -1.28 28.05
CA ARG A 216 -7.99 -0.67 27.30
C ARG A 216 -7.31 -1.76 26.47
N LEU A 217 -7.18 -1.55 25.17
CA LEU A 217 -6.35 -2.35 24.28
C LEU A 217 -5.16 -1.51 23.84
N THR A 218 -3.96 -2.09 23.85
CA THR A 218 -2.73 -1.43 23.37
C THR A 218 -1.99 -2.40 22.49
N VAL A 219 -1.64 -1.95 21.28
CA VAL A 219 -0.78 -2.65 20.33
C VAL A 219 0.35 -1.68 19.98
N ASP A 220 1.58 -2.08 20.27
CA ASP A 220 2.80 -1.38 19.85
C ASP A 220 3.43 -2.24 18.76
N ALA A 221 3.42 -1.74 17.54
CA ALA A 221 3.88 -2.47 16.37
C ALA A 221 4.41 -1.51 15.31
N GLU A 222 5.44 -1.97 14.60
CA GLU A 222 6.03 -1.28 13.46
C GLU A 222 5.85 -2.14 12.21
N THR A 223 5.98 -1.54 11.03
CA THR A 223 5.97 -2.25 9.77
C THR A 223 7.31 -2.06 9.08
N ASN A 224 7.98 -3.16 8.78
CA ASN A 224 9.28 -3.19 8.15
C ASN A 224 9.21 -3.94 6.82
N ASP A 225 10.03 -3.57 5.85
CA ASP A 225 10.15 -4.33 4.61
C ASP A 225 10.93 -5.63 4.84
N ALA A 226 10.45 -6.72 4.24
CA ALA A 226 11.12 -8.01 4.19
C ALA A 226 11.10 -8.56 2.77
N VAL A 227 11.89 -9.60 2.53
CA VAL A 227 11.93 -10.29 1.25
C VAL A 227 11.52 -11.74 1.48
N GLY A 228 10.41 -12.14 0.86
CA GLY A 228 9.96 -13.52 0.78
C GLY A 228 10.48 -14.20 -0.49
N VAL A 229 10.42 -15.53 -0.54
CA VAL A 229 10.95 -16.33 -1.66
C VAL A 229 9.99 -17.42 -2.10
N ASN A 230 9.36 -17.25 -3.26
CA ASN A 230 8.67 -18.36 -3.90
C ASN A 230 9.68 -19.35 -4.49
N VAL A 231 9.47 -20.66 -4.29
CA VAL A 231 10.30 -21.72 -4.88
C VAL A 231 9.48 -22.53 -5.89
N LEU A 232 9.90 -22.47 -7.16
CA LEU A 232 9.21 -23.10 -8.27
C LEU A 232 10.01 -24.32 -8.75
N GLY A 233 9.31 -25.41 -9.04
CA GLY A 233 9.88 -26.63 -9.62
C GLY A 233 9.11 -27.06 -10.86
N THR A 234 9.74 -27.04 -12.03
CA THR A 234 9.07 -27.34 -13.30
C THR A 234 9.57 -28.63 -13.94
N LYS A 235 8.65 -29.49 -14.35
CA LYS A 235 8.89 -30.64 -15.22
C LYS A 235 8.12 -30.50 -16.53
N VAL A 236 8.86 -30.26 -17.63
CA VAL A 236 8.27 -30.02 -18.95
C VAL A 236 7.53 -31.25 -19.47
N GLY A 237 6.30 -31.04 -19.94
CA GLY A 237 5.45 -32.10 -20.48
C GLY A 237 5.84 -32.58 -21.86
N THR A 238 5.40 -33.80 -22.23
CA THR A 238 5.70 -34.38 -23.55
C THR A 238 4.62 -34.11 -24.60
N THR A 239 3.36 -34.05 -24.18
CA THR A 239 2.20 -34.02 -25.09
C THR A 239 1.64 -32.60 -25.24
N TYR A 240 1.55 -31.88 -24.12
CA TYR A 240 1.06 -30.51 -24.01
C TYR A 240 2.11 -29.68 -23.24
N PRO A 241 3.31 -29.44 -23.81
CA PRO A 241 4.39 -28.72 -23.12
C PRO A 241 4.01 -27.27 -22.75
N ASP A 242 3.10 -26.65 -23.51
CA ASP A 242 2.62 -25.28 -23.28
C ASP A 242 1.37 -25.22 -22.39
N ARG A 243 1.04 -26.31 -21.68
CA ARG A 243 -0.11 -26.40 -20.77
C ARG A 243 0.35 -26.86 -19.41
N ILE A 244 -0.10 -26.17 -18.37
CA ILE A 244 0.45 -26.30 -17.03
C ILE A 244 -0.57 -26.96 -16.10
N VAL A 245 -0.15 -28.00 -15.40
CA VAL A 245 -0.79 -28.46 -14.16
C VAL A 245 0.01 -27.85 -13.02
N MET A 246 -0.61 -26.93 -12.29
CA MET A 246 -0.01 -26.25 -11.14
C MET A 246 -0.32 -27.05 -9.88
N VAL A 247 0.70 -27.26 -9.04
CA VAL A 247 0.57 -27.84 -7.69
C VAL A 247 1.15 -26.82 -6.71
N GLY A 248 0.30 -26.20 -5.89
CA GLY A 248 0.68 -25.13 -4.97
C GLY A 248 0.65 -25.57 -3.51
N GLY A 249 1.39 -24.91 -2.63
CA GLY A 249 1.24 -25.04 -1.18
C GLY A 249 2.28 -24.18 -0.46
N HIS A 250 1.90 -23.53 0.63
CA HIS A 250 2.80 -22.61 1.32
C HIS A 250 3.70 -23.31 2.35
N TYR A 251 4.85 -22.71 2.63
CA TYR A 251 5.85 -23.25 3.56
C TYR A 251 6.11 -22.37 4.78
N ASP A 252 5.65 -21.11 4.78
CA ASP A 252 5.69 -20.22 5.93
C ASP A 252 4.73 -20.69 7.04
N SER A 253 4.96 -20.24 8.28
CA SER A 253 4.11 -20.64 9.43
C SER A 253 4.28 -19.71 10.64
N TRP A 254 3.21 -19.53 11.43
CA TRP A 254 3.25 -18.77 12.70
C TRP A 254 4.10 -19.43 13.81
N PHE A 255 4.05 -20.76 13.92
CA PHE A 255 4.78 -21.56 14.90
C PHE A 255 5.45 -22.73 14.16
N ASP A 256 5.64 -23.90 14.79
CA ASP A 256 6.12 -25.10 14.11
C ASP A 256 5.32 -25.38 12.82
N GLY A 257 4.00 -25.14 12.87
CA GLY A 257 3.13 -25.19 11.69
C GLY A 257 3.02 -26.59 11.11
N ALA A 258 2.95 -27.60 11.99
CA ALA A 258 2.99 -28.98 11.58
C ALA A 258 1.79 -29.33 10.69
N VAL A 259 0.59 -28.93 11.10
CA VAL A 259 -0.62 -29.02 10.29
C VAL A 259 -0.61 -27.91 9.24
N ASP A 260 -0.35 -26.67 9.66
CA ASP A 260 -0.38 -25.45 8.87
C ASP A 260 1.02 -24.80 8.73
N ASN A 261 1.80 -25.11 7.68
CA ASN A 261 1.46 -26.00 6.58
C ASN A 261 2.56 -26.97 6.15
N CYS A 262 3.40 -27.38 7.11
CA CYS A 262 4.40 -28.42 6.90
C CYS A 262 3.80 -29.75 6.43
N SER A 263 2.52 -30.01 6.73
CA SER A 263 1.81 -31.17 6.20
C SER A 263 1.68 -31.11 4.68
N ALA A 264 1.31 -29.96 4.09
CA ALA A 264 1.23 -29.77 2.65
C ALA A 264 2.60 -29.88 2.00
N ILE A 265 3.65 -29.31 2.60
CA ILE A 265 5.00 -29.44 2.03
C ILE A 265 5.48 -30.89 2.04
N GLY A 266 5.23 -31.65 3.11
CA GLY A 266 5.50 -33.09 3.11
C GLY A 266 4.78 -33.84 1.99
N SER A 267 3.51 -33.48 1.74
CA SER A 267 2.72 -34.02 0.62
C SER A 267 3.31 -33.62 -0.75
N MET A 268 3.72 -32.36 -0.90
CA MET A 268 4.33 -31.84 -2.12
C MET A 268 5.63 -32.57 -2.48
N LEU A 269 6.54 -32.71 -1.51
CA LEU A 269 7.82 -33.39 -1.72
C LEU A 269 7.61 -34.88 -2.04
N GLN A 270 6.60 -35.52 -1.46
CA GLN A 270 6.19 -36.86 -1.84
C GLN A 270 5.69 -36.94 -3.29
N MET A 271 4.88 -35.97 -3.73
CA MET A 271 4.37 -35.89 -5.10
C MET A 271 5.51 -35.67 -6.12
N VAL A 272 6.50 -34.85 -5.76
CA VAL A 272 7.72 -34.64 -6.53
C VAL A 272 8.52 -35.93 -6.71
N GLU A 273 8.73 -36.69 -5.62
CA GLU A 273 9.38 -38.00 -5.67
C GLU A 273 8.61 -38.97 -6.56
N ALA A 274 7.28 -39.01 -6.45
CA ALA A 274 6.43 -39.86 -7.28
C ALA A 274 6.46 -39.47 -8.78
N LEU A 275 6.71 -38.20 -9.10
CA LEU A 275 6.81 -37.70 -10.47
C LEU A 275 8.21 -37.88 -11.07
N ALA A 276 9.25 -38.14 -10.27
CA ALA A 276 10.66 -38.11 -10.69
C ALA A 276 10.94 -38.98 -11.94
N ASP A 277 10.37 -40.20 -11.99
CA ASP A 277 10.53 -41.16 -13.11
C ASP A 277 9.36 -41.15 -14.11
N VAL A 278 8.43 -40.20 -13.99
CA VAL A 278 7.27 -40.06 -14.88
C VAL A 278 7.55 -38.98 -15.93
N ASP A 279 7.27 -39.26 -17.20
CA ASP A 279 7.21 -38.25 -18.27
C ASP A 279 5.77 -37.70 -18.35
N PRO A 280 5.47 -36.52 -17.76
CA PRO A 280 4.10 -36.03 -17.71
C PRO A 280 3.60 -35.59 -19.09
N ALA A 281 2.29 -35.70 -19.31
CA ALA A 281 1.69 -35.24 -20.56
C ALA A 281 1.68 -33.71 -20.63
N TYR A 282 1.35 -33.07 -19.51
CA TYR A 282 1.38 -31.62 -19.28
C TYR A 282 2.73 -31.21 -18.70
N THR A 283 3.08 -29.93 -18.83
CA THR A 283 4.08 -29.37 -17.94
C THR A 283 3.51 -29.35 -16.52
N VAL A 284 4.24 -29.93 -15.57
CA VAL A 284 3.86 -29.88 -14.15
C VAL A 284 4.76 -28.84 -13.49
N MET A 285 4.14 -27.88 -12.81
CA MET A 285 4.83 -26.85 -12.06
C MET A 285 4.40 -26.97 -10.59
N PHE A 286 5.38 -27.12 -9.71
CA PHE A 286 5.19 -27.03 -8.27
C PHE A 286 5.55 -25.62 -7.83
N GLY A 287 4.67 -24.98 -7.06
CA GLY A 287 4.94 -23.69 -6.41
C GLY A 287 4.87 -23.87 -4.90
N ALA A 288 6.02 -23.74 -4.24
CA ALA A 288 6.08 -23.57 -2.81
C ALA A 288 6.02 -22.07 -2.50
N TRP A 289 4.90 -21.64 -1.94
CA TRP A 289 4.60 -20.23 -1.71
C TRP A 289 5.13 -19.79 -0.36
N ASP A 290 5.65 -18.57 -0.32
CA ASP A 290 6.00 -17.89 0.92
C ASP A 290 4.92 -16.86 1.26
N ALA A 291 4.87 -16.45 2.52
CA ALA A 291 4.00 -15.39 3.02
C ALA A 291 2.49 -15.63 2.77
N GLU A 292 2.02 -16.87 2.88
CA GLU A 292 0.59 -17.19 2.85
C GLU A 292 -0.11 -16.65 4.10
N GLU A 293 0.51 -16.89 5.26
CA GLU A 293 -0.07 -16.65 6.60
C GLU A 293 -0.38 -15.17 6.86
N VAL A 294 0.27 -14.33 6.08
CA VAL A 294 0.23 -12.86 6.12
C VAL A 294 -0.65 -12.25 5.03
N GLY A 295 -1.33 -13.08 4.23
CA GLY A 295 -2.35 -12.64 3.28
C GLY A 295 -2.15 -13.12 1.85
N LEU A 296 -1.61 -14.33 1.64
CA LEU A 296 -1.40 -14.94 0.31
C LEU A 296 -0.41 -14.16 -0.56
N VAL A 297 0.57 -13.48 0.05
CA VAL A 297 1.38 -12.46 -0.62
C VAL A 297 2.22 -13.07 -1.75
N GLY A 298 2.89 -14.20 -1.50
CA GLY A 298 3.73 -14.86 -2.51
C GLY A 298 2.95 -15.37 -3.72
N SER A 299 1.78 -15.99 -3.52
CA SER A 299 0.97 -16.50 -4.63
C SER A 299 0.28 -15.39 -5.42
N TYR A 300 -0.16 -14.30 -4.77
CA TYR A 300 -0.64 -13.10 -5.46
C TYR A 300 0.46 -12.45 -6.29
N ASP A 301 1.67 -12.33 -5.75
CA ASP A 301 2.82 -11.77 -6.46
C ASP A 301 3.11 -12.56 -7.74
N TRP A 302 3.18 -13.88 -7.62
CA TRP A 302 3.44 -14.76 -8.76
C TRP A 302 2.34 -14.67 -9.83
N VAL A 303 1.06 -14.75 -9.44
CA VAL A 303 -0.05 -14.66 -10.40
C VAL A 303 -0.06 -13.33 -11.15
N ARG A 304 0.25 -12.23 -10.45
CA ARG A 304 0.35 -10.88 -11.01
C ARG A 304 1.51 -10.77 -12.01
N ASN A 305 2.66 -11.35 -11.69
CA ASN A 305 3.90 -11.24 -12.49
C ASN A 305 3.97 -12.21 -13.68
N HIS A 306 3.14 -13.27 -13.69
CA HIS A 306 3.18 -14.30 -14.72
C HIS A 306 1.85 -14.50 -15.48
N PRO A 307 1.19 -13.45 -16.00
CA PRO A 307 -0.11 -13.58 -16.65
C PRO A 307 -0.09 -14.54 -17.86
N ASP A 308 1.05 -14.62 -18.57
CA ASP A 308 1.25 -15.54 -19.69
C ASP A 308 1.29 -17.02 -19.26
N LEU A 309 1.88 -17.33 -18.09
CA LEU A 309 1.88 -18.69 -17.55
C LEU A 309 0.50 -19.03 -16.99
N VAL A 310 -0.09 -18.11 -16.21
CA VAL A 310 -1.44 -18.23 -15.64
C VAL A 310 -2.48 -18.54 -16.72
N ALA A 311 -2.40 -17.88 -17.88
CA ALA A 311 -3.30 -18.14 -19.01
C ALA A 311 -3.22 -19.58 -19.58
N ASN A 312 -2.13 -20.30 -19.31
CA ASN A 312 -1.87 -21.66 -19.77
C ASN A 312 -2.07 -22.73 -18.68
N ILE A 313 -2.44 -22.35 -17.46
CA ILE A 313 -2.77 -23.29 -16.39
C ILE A 313 -4.13 -23.92 -16.67
N VAL A 314 -4.15 -25.25 -16.79
CA VAL A 314 -5.39 -26.02 -17.01
C VAL A 314 -6.01 -26.51 -15.70
N VAL A 315 -5.20 -26.65 -14.65
CA VAL A 315 -5.61 -27.05 -13.30
C VAL A 315 -4.65 -26.45 -12.28
N ASN A 316 -5.18 -25.88 -11.20
CA ASN A 316 -4.46 -25.61 -9.96
C ASN A 316 -4.89 -26.58 -8.85
N GLU A 317 -3.98 -27.45 -8.40
CA GLU A 317 -4.12 -28.32 -7.25
C GLU A 317 -3.41 -27.67 -6.05
N ASN A 318 -4.15 -26.97 -5.20
CA ASN A 318 -3.61 -26.33 -4.01
C ASN A 318 -3.60 -27.29 -2.82
N LEU A 319 -2.46 -27.38 -2.15
CA LEU A 319 -2.24 -28.21 -0.98
C LEU A 319 -2.34 -27.32 0.25
N GLU A 320 -3.36 -27.58 1.06
CA GLU A 320 -3.61 -26.85 2.29
C GLU A 320 -3.97 -27.81 3.41
N MET A 321 -3.26 -27.71 4.54
CA MET A 321 -3.44 -28.52 5.75
C MET A 321 -3.80 -29.97 5.41
N THR A 322 -2.90 -30.68 4.72
CA THR A 322 -3.15 -32.02 4.15
C THR A 322 -3.25 -33.14 5.19
N SER A 323 -3.16 -32.81 6.48
CA SER A 323 -3.42 -33.74 7.57
C SER A 323 -3.95 -33.04 8.83
N ALA A 324 -5.18 -33.33 9.23
CA ALA A 324 -5.70 -32.96 10.54
C ALA A 324 -6.79 -33.93 11.02
N ALA A 325 -6.89 -34.12 12.33
CA ALA A 325 -8.06 -34.75 12.94
C ALA A 325 -9.17 -33.69 13.08
N THR A 326 -10.25 -33.81 12.30
CA THR A 326 -11.39 -32.88 12.43
C THR A 326 -12.32 -33.36 13.52
N GLN A 327 -12.61 -32.50 14.50
CA GLN A 327 -13.59 -32.82 15.53
C GLN A 327 -14.98 -32.32 15.14
N LEU A 328 -15.98 -33.20 15.23
CA LEU A 328 -17.41 -32.87 15.12
C LEU A 328 -18.10 -33.18 16.46
N GLY A 329 -18.12 -32.19 17.37
CA GLY A 329 -18.47 -32.42 18.77
C GLY A 329 -17.44 -33.34 19.44
N ASP A 330 -17.88 -34.33 20.22
CA ASP A 330 -16.97 -35.32 20.86
C ASP A 330 -16.44 -36.40 19.88
N THR A 331 -16.71 -36.27 18.57
CA THR A 331 -16.36 -37.28 17.57
C THR A 331 -15.16 -36.82 16.74
N GLU A 332 -14.05 -37.53 16.86
CA GLU A 332 -12.92 -37.41 15.96
C GLU A 332 -13.29 -38.04 14.61
N LEU A 333 -13.44 -37.19 13.59
CA LEU A 333 -13.49 -37.62 12.21
C LEU A 333 -12.06 -37.74 11.72
N ASP A 334 -11.69 -38.96 11.35
CA ASP A 334 -10.50 -39.20 10.54
C ASP A 334 -10.62 -38.33 9.27
N ALA A 335 -9.55 -37.64 8.85
CA ALA A 335 -9.52 -36.96 7.55
C ALA A 335 -9.72 -37.93 6.35
N ALA A 336 -9.93 -39.23 6.63
CA ALA A 336 -10.62 -40.18 5.76
C ALA A 336 -11.99 -39.71 5.20
N LEU A 337 -12.65 -38.75 5.85
CA LEU A 337 -13.61 -37.86 5.19
C LEU A 337 -12.78 -36.70 4.66
N VAL A 338 -12.40 -36.71 3.38
CA VAL A 338 -11.69 -35.58 2.78
C VAL A 338 -12.54 -34.34 3.04
N ASN A 339 -12.05 -33.56 3.99
CA ASN A 339 -12.65 -32.33 4.42
C ASN A 339 -12.60 -31.41 3.21
N LEU A 340 -13.80 -31.03 2.80
CA LEU A 340 -14.15 -29.96 1.90
C LEU A 340 -13.11 -29.61 0.82
N ILE A 341 -13.28 -30.23 -0.35
CA ILE A 341 -12.57 -29.81 -1.56
C ILE A 341 -13.22 -28.50 -2.01
N PHE A 342 -12.47 -27.41 -1.95
CA PHE A 342 -12.96 -26.08 -2.32
C PHE A 342 -12.39 -25.62 -3.63
N GLY A 343 -13.23 -25.20 -4.57
CA GLY A 343 -12.73 -24.58 -5.79
C GLY A 343 -13.73 -24.54 -6.94
N THR A 344 -13.20 -24.38 -8.14
CA THR A 344 -13.93 -24.32 -9.40
C THR A 344 -13.70 -25.62 -10.15
N LEU A 345 -14.77 -26.35 -10.46
CA LEU A 345 -14.65 -27.75 -10.85
C LEU A 345 -15.40 -28.03 -12.16
N SER A 346 -14.63 -28.24 -13.23
CA SER A 346 -15.14 -28.76 -14.48
C SER A 346 -15.83 -30.14 -14.27
N PRO A 347 -16.81 -30.55 -15.10
CA PRO A 347 -17.35 -31.90 -15.05
C PRO A 347 -16.28 -32.99 -15.24
N GLY A 348 -15.21 -32.69 -15.98
CA GLY A 348 -14.04 -33.56 -16.13
C GLY A 348 -13.25 -33.67 -14.82
N MET A 349 -12.92 -32.53 -14.21
CA MET A 349 -12.17 -32.47 -12.96
C MET A 349 -12.93 -33.15 -11.81
N ASN A 350 -14.23 -32.90 -11.68
CA ASN A 350 -15.11 -33.59 -10.74
C ASN A 350 -15.06 -35.12 -10.89
N ALA A 351 -15.02 -35.62 -12.13
CA ALA A 351 -14.98 -37.05 -12.39
C ALA A 351 -13.63 -37.68 -11.98
N ILE A 352 -12.51 -36.97 -12.21
CA ILE A 352 -11.18 -37.41 -11.79
C ILE A 352 -11.11 -37.43 -10.27
N ILE A 353 -11.43 -36.31 -9.61
CA ILE A 353 -11.45 -36.19 -8.14
C ILE A 353 -12.28 -37.31 -7.51
N ALA A 354 -13.52 -37.51 -7.98
CA ALA A 354 -14.39 -38.56 -7.46
C ALA A 354 -13.81 -39.97 -7.66
N THR A 355 -13.09 -40.19 -8.77
CA THR A 355 -12.43 -41.47 -9.06
C THR A 355 -11.25 -41.68 -8.13
N SER A 356 -10.34 -40.70 -8.01
CA SER A 356 -9.15 -40.78 -7.16
C SER A 356 -9.53 -40.96 -5.69
N LEU A 357 -10.55 -40.24 -5.19
CA LEU A 357 -11.12 -40.43 -3.85
C LEU A 357 -11.67 -41.84 -3.63
N ALA A 358 -12.48 -42.35 -4.57
CA ALA A 358 -13.07 -43.69 -4.45
C ALA A 358 -12.00 -44.79 -4.41
N GLN A 359 -10.88 -44.59 -5.14
CA GLN A 359 -9.78 -45.54 -5.18
C GLN A 359 -8.90 -45.52 -3.92
N THR A 360 -8.87 -44.43 -3.17
CA THR A 360 -8.16 -44.32 -1.88
C THR A 360 -9.06 -44.58 -0.68
N GLY A 361 -10.34 -44.92 -0.91
CA GLY A 361 -11.30 -45.27 0.14
C GLY A 361 -11.97 -44.07 0.81
N HIS A 362 -11.93 -42.89 0.19
CA HIS A 362 -12.50 -41.66 0.71
C HIS A 362 -13.84 -41.32 0.05
N VAL A 363 -14.62 -40.49 0.76
CA VAL A 363 -15.78 -39.79 0.21
C VAL A 363 -15.56 -38.31 0.48
N GLY A 364 -15.40 -37.53 -0.59
CA GLY A 364 -15.32 -36.08 -0.51
C GLY A 364 -16.68 -35.44 -0.77
N ALA A 365 -16.91 -34.27 -0.17
CA ALA A 365 -18.01 -33.38 -0.50
C ALA A 365 -17.43 -32.12 -1.17
N PRO A 366 -17.54 -31.98 -2.50
CA PRO A 366 -17.06 -30.78 -3.16
C PRO A 366 -17.89 -29.57 -2.71
N ILE A 367 -17.21 -28.50 -2.37
CA ILE A 367 -17.80 -27.20 -2.10
C ILE A 367 -17.25 -26.23 -3.15
N THR A 368 -18.14 -25.46 -3.77
CA THR A 368 -17.74 -24.56 -4.85
C THR A 368 -17.11 -23.29 -4.29
N ALA A 369 -16.14 -22.71 -5.00
CA ALA A 369 -15.54 -21.41 -4.66
C ALA A 369 -16.57 -20.31 -4.32
N PRO A 370 -17.68 -20.13 -5.09
CA PRO A 370 -18.76 -19.21 -4.72
C PRO A 370 -19.36 -19.44 -3.34
N LEU A 371 -19.54 -20.71 -2.94
CA LEU A 371 -20.11 -21.05 -1.64
C LEU A 371 -19.11 -20.71 -0.54
N ILE A 372 -17.81 -20.96 -0.75
CA ILE A 372 -16.78 -20.58 0.20
C ILE A 372 -16.73 -19.09 0.41
N ARG A 373 -16.66 -18.30 -0.67
CA ARG A 373 -16.69 -16.84 -0.56
C ARG A 373 -17.91 -16.37 0.22
N SER A 374 -19.09 -16.93 -0.09
CA SER A 374 -20.32 -16.52 0.59
C SER A 374 -20.33 -16.78 2.10
N ILE A 375 -19.64 -17.84 2.57
CA ILE A 375 -19.58 -18.13 4.00
C ILE A 375 -18.39 -17.44 4.68
N GLN A 376 -17.25 -17.31 4.00
CA GLN A 376 -15.99 -16.72 4.49
C GLN A 376 -15.93 -15.18 4.36
N GLY A 377 -17.02 -14.53 3.96
CA GLY A 377 -17.08 -13.07 3.84
C GLY A 377 -16.34 -12.50 2.64
N GLY A 378 -16.42 -13.19 1.50
CA GLY A 378 -15.91 -12.74 0.20
C GLY A 378 -14.56 -13.33 -0.21
N LEU A 379 -13.98 -14.24 0.56
CA LEU A 379 -12.59 -14.68 0.36
C LEU A 379 -12.47 -16.22 0.34
N ILE A 380 -11.49 -16.74 -0.38
CA ILE A 380 -11.00 -18.11 -0.25
C ILE A 380 -9.66 -17.99 0.50
N PRO A 381 -9.56 -18.40 1.77
CA PRO A 381 -8.39 -18.10 2.60
C PRO A 381 -7.27 -19.14 2.40
N THR A 382 -6.78 -19.26 1.15
CA THR A 382 -5.69 -20.18 0.74
C THR A 382 -5.08 -19.65 -0.57
N ASP A 383 -3.88 -20.11 -0.94
CA ASP A 383 -3.24 -19.77 -2.23
C ASP A 383 -4.05 -20.13 -3.49
N LEU A 384 -5.16 -20.86 -3.40
CA LEU A 384 -6.10 -21.02 -4.52
C LEU A 384 -6.74 -19.69 -4.97
N GLN A 385 -6.91 -18.74 -4.07
CA GLN A 385 -7.63 -17.47 -4.31
C GLN A 385 -7.09 -16.66 -5.50
N PRO A 386 -5.79 -16.31 -5.58
CA PRO A 386 -5.27 -15.50 -6.70
C PRO A 386 -5.44 -16.20 -8.05
N PHE A 387 -5.34 -17.53 -8.08
CA PHE A 387 -5.61 -18.31 -9.29
C PHE A 387 -7.09 -18.31 -9.65
N TYR A 388 -7.97 -18.48 -8.66
CA TYR A 388 -9.42 -18.44 -8.84
C TYR A 388 -9.88 -17.10 -9.44
N THR A 389 -9.41 -15.98 -8.89
CA THR A 389 -9.75 -14.64 -9.38
C THR A 389 -9.16 -14.37 -10.77
N ALA A 390 -7.98 -14.89 -11.09
CA ALA A 390 -7.43 -14.86 -12.44
C ALA A 390 -8.16 -15.79 -13.44
N GLY A 391 -9.19 -16.52 -12.99
CA GLY A 391 -9.99 -17.40 -13.83
C GLY A 391 -9.38 -18.76 -14.11
N VAL A 392 -8.36 -19.16 -13.34
CA VAL A 392 -7.80 -20.51 -13.34
C VAL A 392 -8.71 -21.42 -12.52
N GLN A 393 -9.00 -22.60 -13.06
CA GLN A 393 -9.76 -23.59 -12.34
C GLN A 393 -8.88 -24.47 -11.46
N GLY A 394 -9.41 -24.85 -10.30
CA GLY A 394 -8.63 -25.61 -9.34
C GLY A 394 -9.41 -26.02 -8.12
N PHE A 395 -8.73 -26.71 -7.23
CA PHE A 395 -9.24 -27.01 -5.91
C PHE A 395 -8.15 -26.94 -4.85
N SER A 396 -8.55 -26.70 -3.62
CA SER A 396 -7.72 -26.83 -2.44
C SER A 396 -8.21 -27.97 -1.58
N THR A 397 -7.29 -28.68 -0.92
CA THR A 397 -7.65 -29.38 0.32
C THR A 397 -7.99 -28.37 1.41
N PHE A 398 -8.64 -28.80 2.48
CA PHE A 398 -8.73 -28.02 3.70
C PHE A 398 -9.07 -28.97 4.84
N SER A 399 -8.21 -29.05 5.83
CA SER A 399 -8.55 -29.70 7.10
C SER A 399 -8.06 -28.82 8.24
N SER A 400 -8.73 -28.80 9.38
CA SER A 400 -8.33 -27.95 10.51
C SER A 400 -8.23 -28.75 11.79
N SER A 401 -7.32 -28.32 12.66
CA SER A 401 -7.15 -28.86 14.01
C SER A 401 -7.66 -27.86 15.06
N ALA A 402 -7.89 -28.35 16.28
CA ALA A 402 -8.21 -27.48 17.40
C ALA A 402 -7.03 -26.55 17.79
N TYR A 403 -5.82 -26.86 17.34
CA TYR A 403 -4.57 -26.20 17.68
C TYR A 403 -4.03 -25.29 16.56
N TYR A 404 -4.75 -25.17 15.43
CA TYR A 404 -4.46 -24.26 14.33
C TYR A 404 -4.03 -22.87 14.84
N HIS A 405 -2.95 -22.30 14.32
CA HIS A 405 -2.43 -20.98 14.72
C HIS A 405 -2.19 -20.84 16.24
N THR A 406 -1.77 -21.92 16.89
CA THR A 406 -1.27 -21.91 18.28
C THR A 406 0.10 -22.57 18.35
N HIS A 407 0.83 -22.38 19.43
CA HIS A 407 2.12 -23.05 19.66
C HIS A 407 1.99 -24.57 19.84
N GLU A 408 0.76 -25.10 19.94
CA GLU A 408 0.46 -26.54 19.95
C GLU A 408 0.18 -27.08 18.53
N ASP A 409 0.40 -26.30 17.45
CA ASP A 409 0.41 -26.84 16.08
C ASP A 409 1.71 -27.63 15.80
N THR A 410 1.80 -28.80 16.43
CA THR A 410 2.98 -29.66 16.43
C THR A 410 2.70 -31.01 15.78
N THR A 411 3.76 -31.75 15.44
CA THR A 411 3.63 -33.05 14.75
C THR A 411 2.97 -34.14 15.58
N GLU A 412 2.83 -33.96 16.90
CA GLU A 412 2.06 -34.87 17.77
C GLU A 412 0.57 -34.91 17.40
N HIS A 413 0.09 -33.86 16.73
CA HIS A 413 -1.30 -33.73 16.27
C HIS A 413 -1.52 -34.08 14.80
N ILE A 414 -0.48 -34.57 14.10
CA ILE A 414 -0.58 -35.08 12.71
C ILE A 414 -0.97 -36.57 12.74
N PRO A 415 -2.18 -36.95 12.30
CA PRO A 415 -2.54 -38.36 12.20
C PRO A 415 -1.87 -38.97 10.96
N ALA A 416 -0.70 -39.60 11.14
CA ALA A 416 0.14 -40.12 10.04
C ALA A 416 -0.64 -40.91 8.99
N GLY A 417 -1.51 -41.84 9.40
CA GLY A 417 -2.31 -42.63 8.46
C GLY A 417 -3.29 -41.81 7.62
N SER A 418 -3.78 -40.67 8.13
CA SER A 418 -4.58 -39.73 7.35
C SER A 418 -3.72 -38.94 6.37
N HIS A 419 -2.55 -38.48 6.83
CA HIS A 419 -1.61 -37.73 5.98
C HIS A 419 -1.20 -38.54 4.75
N GLU A 420 -0.80 -39.79 4.96
CA GLU A 420 -0.43 -40.72 3.91
C GLU A 420 -1.54 -40.90 2.86
N ARG A 421 -2.78 -41.01 3.33
CA ARG A 421 -3.96 -41.22 2.50
C ARG A 421 -4.35 -40.01 1.67
N VAL A 422 -4.30 -38.81 2.25
CA VAL A 422 -4.56 -37.55 1.53
C VAL A 422 -3.48 -37.33 0.48
N THR A 423 -2.21 -37.55 0.85
CA THR A 423 -1.08 -37.48 -0.07
C THR A 423 -1.22 -38.46 -1.24
N GLU A 424 -1.65 -39.70 -0.97
CA GLU A 424 -1.91 -40.69 -2.03
C GLU A 424 -3.03 -40.23 -2.97
N PHE A 425 -4.08 -39.59 -2.44
CA PHE A 425 -5.15 -39.01 -3.26
C PHE A 425 -4.62 -37.91 -4.19
N LEU A 426 -3.89 -36.94 -3.65
CA LEU A 426 -3.32 -35.81 -4.40
C LEU A 426 -2.35 -36.31 -5.48
N THR A 427 -1.44 -37.21 -5.11
CA THR A 427 -0.50 -37.85 -6.05
C THR A 427 -1.24 -38.56 -7.17
N ARG A 428 -2.32 -39.29 -6.87
CA ARG A 428 -3.13 -39.95 -7.90
C ARG A 428 -3.86 -38.97 -8.79
N PHE A 429 -4.42 -37.90 -8.24
CA PHE A 429 -5.04 -36.85 -9.03
C PHE A 429 -4.04 -36.27 -10.05
N LEU A 430 -2.84 -35.89 -9.59
CA LEU A 430 -1.76 -35.39 -10.44
C LEU A 430 -1.37 -36.35 -11.58
N LEU A 431 -1.37 -37.66 -11.32
CA LEU A 431 -1.06 -38.68 -12.33
C LEU A 431 -2.25 -38.96 -13.28
N ASP A 432 -3.48 -38.96 -12.75
CA ASP A 432 -4.69 -39.22 -13.52
C ASP A 432 -5.02 -38.07 -14.48
N VAL A 433 -4.79 -36.82 -14.07
CA VAL A 433 -5.05 -35.63 -14.89
C VAL A 433 -4.22 -35.63 -16.19
N GLN A 434 -3.06 -36.28 -16.19
CA GLN A 434 -2.22 -36.45 -17.39
C GLN A 434 -2.92 -37.19 -18.53
N ASN A 435 -3.96 -37.96 -18.23
CA ASN A 435 -4.72 -38.74 -19.21
C ASN A 435 -5.98 -38.04 -19.73
N VAL A 436 -6.25 -36.82 -19.26
CA VAL A 436 -7.44 -36.04 -19.63
C VAL A 436 -7.03 -34.95 -20.62
N PRO A 437 -7.72 -34.78 -21.77
CA PRO A 437 -7.42 -33.70 -22.72
C PRO A 437 -7.66 -32.30 -22.15
N PRO A 438 -6.91 -31.27 -22.59
CA PRO A 438 -7.02 -29.91 -22.05
C PRO A 438 -8.42 -29.34 -22.19
N GLU A 439 -9.14 -29.65 -23.26
CA GLU A 439 -10.51 -29.16 -23.50
C GLU A 439 -11.55 -29.61 -22.46
N LEU A 440 -11.25 -30.62 -21.63
CA LEU A 440 -12.09 -31.04 -20.51
C LEU A 440 -11.66 -30.40 -19.18
N LEU A 441 -10.50 -29.74 -19.17
CA LEU A 441 -9.88 -29.04 -18.05
C LEU A 441 -9.85 -27.52 -18.25
N GLU A 442 -10.05 -26.97 -19.43
CA GLU A 442 -9.97 -25.51 -19.67
C GLU A 442 -11.36 -24.85 -19.57
N LEU A 443 -12.13 -25.09 -18.49
CA LEU A 443 -13.42 -24.43 -18.28
C LEU A 443 -13.28 -23.28 -17.28
N ARG A 444 -13.60 -22.05 -17.74
CA ARG A 444 -13.68 -20.88 -16.85
C ARG A 444 -15.07 -20.79 -16.21
N GLU A 445 -15.11 -20.57 -14.91
CA GLU A 445 -16.34 -20.33 -14.16
C GLU A 445 -16.57 -18.84 -13.84
N VAL A 446 -15.50 -18.04 -13.84
CA VAL A 446 -15.55 -16.59 -13.59
C VAL A 446 -15.20 -15.79 -14.86
N PRO A 447 -15.67 -14.53 -14.98
CA PRO A 447 -15.30 -13.65 -16.09
C PRO A 447 -13.79 -13.45 -16.21
N THR A 448 -13.33 -13.18 -17.42
CA THR A 448 -11.97 -12.72 -17.68
C THR A 448 -11.95 -11.21 -17.67
N VAL A 449 -10.99 -10.63 -16.95
CA VAL A 449 -10.72 -9.20 -16.89
C VAL A 449 -9.44 -8.92 -17.68
N THR A 450 -9.50 -8.02 -18.66
CA THR A 450 -8.34 -7.54 -19.41
C THR A 450 -8.16 -6.06 -19.13
N VAL A 451 -6.92 -5.66 -18.86
CA VAL A 451 -6.53 -4.30 -18.51
C VAL A 451 -5.59 -3.78 -19.61
N ASP A 452 -5.95 -2.66 -20.22
CA ASP A 452 -5.20 -2.03 -21.30
C ASP A 452 -4.71 -0.65 -20.83
N VAL A 453 -3.38 -0.54 -20.79
CA VAL A 453 -2.59 0.64 -20.41
C VAL A 453 -1.37 0.71 -21.34
N PRO A 454 -0.77 1.89 -21.55
CA PRO A 454 0.48 2.00 -22.29
C PRO A 454 1.64 1.32 -21.54
N ASP A 455 2.63 0.81 -22.28
CA ASP A 455 3.85 0.25 -21.69
C ASP A 455 4.62 1.29 -20.85
N GLN A 456 4.59 2.57 -21.26
CA GLN A 456 5.26 3.68 -20.57
C GLN A 456 4.32 4.86 -20.35
N HIS A 457 4.44 5.52 -19.20
CA HIS A 457 3.60 6.66 -18.83
C HIS A 457 4.38 7.73 -18.04
N PRO A 458 4.30 9.03 -18.38
CA PRO A 458 5.04 10.06 -17.65
C PRO A 458 4.46 10.36 -16.25
N THR A 459 5.31 10.56 -15.25
CA THR A 459 4.89 11.04 -13.91
C THR A 459 4.09 12.34 -14.00
N GLY A 460 3.11 12.51 -13.12
CA GLY A 460 2.31 13.74 -13.04
C GLY A 460 1.32 13.94 -14.20
N VAL A 461 1.16 12.96 -15.10
CA VAL A 461 0.13 12.96 -16.15
C VAL A 461 -0.93 11.91 -15.80
N PRO A 462 -2.24 12.21 -15.90
CA PRO A 462 -3.26 11.19 -15.64
C PRO A 462 -3.17 9.99 -16.59
N LEU A 463 -3.27 8.77 -16.05
CA LEU A 463 -3.25 7.51 -16.79
C LEU A 463 -4.69 7.05 -17.07
N GLU A 464 -5.06 6.96 -18.35
CA GLU A 464 -6.31 6.34 -18.77
C GLU A 464 -6.17 4.82 -18.76
N VAL A 465 -7.09 4.14 -18.06
CA VAL A 465 -7.14 2.69 -17.95
C VAL A 465 -8.39 2.19 -18.65
N THR A 466 -8.22 1.30 -19.63
CA THR A 466 -9.35 0.64 -20.31
C THR A 466 -9.45 -0.81 -19.83
N ILE A 467 -10.65 -1.21 -19.41
CA ILE A 467 -10.92 -2.52 -18.84
C ILE A 467 -11.96 -3.21 -19.70
N THR A 468 -11.74 -4.48 -20.04
CA THR A 468 -12.73 -5.31 -20.71
C THR A 468 -13.07 -6.50 -19.83
N VAL A 469 -14.35 -6.67 -19.50
CA VAL A 469 -14.83 -7.83 -18.74
C VAL A 469 -15.66 -8.75 -19.62
N THR A 470 -15.19 -9.99 -19.80
CA THR A 470 -15.81 -10.98 -20.69
C THR A 470 -16.29 -12.18 -19.89
N GLN A 471 -17.57 -12.52 -20.00
CA GLN A 471 -18.15 -13.72 -19.39
C GLN A 471 -17.51 -15.00 -19.97
N PRO A 472 -17.52 -16.13 -19.23
CA PRO A 472 -17.06 -17.42 -19.76
C PRO A 472 -17.74 -17.86 -21.07
N THR A 473 -18.95 -17.37 -21.33
CA THR A 473 -19.71 -17.61 -22.58
C THR A 473 -19.15 -16.86 -23.79
N GLY A 474 -18.19 -15.96 -23.59
CA GLY A 474 -17.66 -15.01 -24.57
C GLY A 474 -18.53 -13.77 -24.78
N GLN A 475 -19.56 -13.58 -23.97
CA GLN A 475 -20.39 -12.37 -24.00
C GLN A 475 -19.78 -11.27 -23.13
N ALA A 476 -20.04 -10.01 -23.47
CA ALA A 476 -19.71 -8.87 -22.61
C ALA A 476 -20.39 -8.99 -21.25
N ALA A 477 -19.65 -8.73 -20.17
CA ALA A 477 -20.22 -8.57 -18.84
C ALA A 477 -20.50 -7.07 -18.61
N THR A 478 -21.75 -6.73 -18.31
CA THR A 478 -22.25 -5.35 -18.21
C THR A 478 -22.88 -5.10 -16.84
N GLY A 479 -22.91 -3.85 -16.37
CA GLY A 479 -23.53 -3.47 -15.10
C GLY A 479 -22.73 -3.87 -13.86
N LEU A 480 -21.45 -4.18 -14.03
CA LEU A 480 -20.47 -4.38 -12.97
C LEU A 480 -19.87 -3.05 -12.49
N GLU A 481 -19.18 -3.09 -11.36
CA GLU A 481 -18.42 -1.96 -10.81
C GLU A 481 -16.94 -2.36 -10.61
N PRO A 482 -16.14 -2.46 -11.68
CA PRO A 482 -14.73 -2.81 -11.54
C PRO A 482 -13.98 -1.72 -10.77
N THR A 483 -13.11 -2.13 -9.87
CA THR A 483 -12.20 -1.26 -9.13
C THR A 483 -10.77 -1.49 -9.63
N VAL A 484 -10.07 -0.42 -9.96
CA VAL A 484 -8.64 -0.42 -10.27
C VAL A 484 -7.86 -0.15 -8.99
N LEU A 485 -6.94 -1.04 -8.68
CA LEU A 485 -5.93 -0.92 -7.64
C LEU A 485 -4.59 -0.66 -8.32
N VAL A 486 -3.89 0.40 -7.93
CA VAL A 486 -2.60 0.78 -8.52
C VAL A 486 -1.52 0.61 -7.48
N ASN A 487 -0.38 0.15 -7.99
CA ASN A 487 0.75 -0.40 -7.31
C ASN A 487 1.19 0.29 -6.04
N GLU A 488 1.59 -0.55 -5.09
CA GLU A 488 2.74 -0.27 -4.25
C GLU A 488 3.81 -1.27 -4.65
N ASN A 489 5.05 -0.82 -4.73
CA ASN A 489 6.21 -1.69 -4.76
C ASN A 489 6.28 -2.66 -3.55
N ASP A 490 5.35 -2.52 -2.59
CA ASP A 490 5.32 -3.21 -1.30
C ASP A 490 4.02 -4.02 -1.06
N HIS A 491 3.17 -4.27 -2.07
CA HIS A 491 1.93 -5.08 -1.98
C HIS A 491 0.76 -4.49 -1.18
N TRP A 492 0.54 -3.18 -1.28
CA TRP A 492 -0.70 -2.57 -0.83
C TRP A 492 -1.22 -1.63 -1.94
N PRO A 493 -2.52 -1.31 -1.97
CA PRO A 493 -3.03 -0.38 -2.96
C PRO A 493 -3.04 1.05 -2.42
N VAL A 494 -2.17 1.93 -2.95
CA VAL A 494 -2.23 3.39 -2.65
C VAL A 494 -3.50 4.00 -3.24
N VAL A 495 -3.93 3.44 -4.37
CA VAL A 495 -5.05 3.97 -5.15
C VAL A 495 -6.15 2.95 -5.26
N ARG A 496 -7.36 3.41 -4.97
CA ARG A 496 -8.59 2.72 -5.33
C ARG A 496 -9.41 3.62 -6.22
N GLN A 497 -9.62 3.22 -7.46
CA GLN A 497 -10.38 4.00 -8.43
C GLN A 497 -11.45 3.13 -9.10
N ASP A 498 -12.72 3.52 -8.94
CA ASP A 498 -13.82 2.83 -9.61
C ASP A 498 -13.85 3.18 -11.11
N ALA A 499 -14.21 2.20 -11.93
CA ALA A 499 -14.34 2.34 -13.37
C ALA A 499 -15.80 2.44 -13.81
N THR A 500 -16.04 3.22 -14.86
CA THR A 500 -17.39 3.44 -15.39
C THR A 500 -17.57 2.70 -16.71
N GLU A 501 -18.72 2.03 -16.88
CA GLU A 501 -19.04 1.34 -18.14
C GLU A 501 -19.25 2.35 -19.28
N VAL A 502 -18.52 2.18 -20.37
CA VAL A 502 -18.67 2.96 -21.62
C VAL A 502 -19.45 2.20 -22.70
N GLY A 503 -19.64 0.89 -22.52
CA GLY A 503 -20.53 0.04 -23.31
C GLY A 503 -19.88 -1.29 -23.72
N ASP A 504 -20.73 -2.28 -24.02
CA ASP A 504 -20.31 -3.62 -24.48
C ASP A 504 -19.28 -4.31 -23.55
N GLY A 505 -19.42 -4.11 -22.23
CA GLY A 505 -18.52 -4.68 -21.20
C GLY A 505 -17.13 -4.05 -21.16
N VAL A 506 -16.99 -2.87 -21.76
CA VAL A 506 -15.81 -2.01 -21.66
C VAL A 506 -16.07 -0.96 -20.58
N TYR A 507 -15.09 -0.80 -19.71
CA TYR A 507 -15.07 0.17 -18.62
C TYR A 507 -13.83 1.04 -18.74
N THR A 508 -13.92 2.28 -18.30
CA THR A 508 -12.79 3.21 -18.30
C THR A 508 -12.67 3.90 -16.95
N THR A 509 -11.44 4.19 -16.55
CA THR A 509 -11.17 5.11 -15.47
C THR A 509 -9.89 5.89 -15.73
N THR A 510 -9.68 6.94 -14.95
CA THR A 510 -8.48 7.76 -15.02
C THR A 510 -7.79 7.69 -13.66
N ILE A 511 -6.57 7.16 -13.64
CA ILE A 511 -5.68 7.22 -12.48
C ILE A 511 -4.98 8.56 -12.51
N ASP A 512 -5.01 9.27 -11.39
CA ASP A 512 -4.32 10.54 -11.26
C ASP A 512 -2.80 10.34 -11.40
N GLY A 513 -2.15 11.18 -12.20
CA GLY A 513 -0.72 11.07 -12.51
C GLY A 513 0.20 11.28 -11.32
N MET A 514 -0.30 11.89 -10.24
CA MET A 514 0.46 11.96 -8.99
C MET A 514 0.40 10.68 -8.18
N LEU A 515 -0.59 9.83 -8.39
CA LEU A 515 -0.62 8.52 -7.73
C LEU A 515 0.34 7.53 -8.41
N LEU A 516 1.04 8.02 -9.44
CA LEU A 516 2.13 7.42 -10.19
C LEU A 516 3.32 8.41 -10.16
N ASP A 517 3.66 8.94 -8.99
CA ASP A 517 4.76 9.92 -8.82
C ASP A 517 6.13 9.27 -8.68
N ASP A 518 6.19 8.02 -8.23
CA ASP A 518 7.40 7.22 -8.24
C ASP A 518 7.74 6.72 -9.66
N ILE A 519 8.98 6.95 -10.09
CA ILE A 519 9.52 6.42 -11.34
C ILE A 519 9.80 4.92 -11.19
N GLY A 520 9.37 4.12 -12.16
CA GLY A 520 9.59 2.67 -12.16
C GLY A 520 8.38 1.91 -12.65
N GLU A 521 8.41 0.58 -12.48
CA GLU A 521 7.29 -0.28 -12.88
C GLU A 521 6.15 -0.19 -11.87
N HIS A 522 4.93 0.03 -12.37
CA HIS A 522 3.71 0.04 -11.58
C HIS A 522 2.77 -1.06 -12.03
N TRP A 523 2.40 -1.97 -11.13
CA TRP A 523 1.35 -2.96 -11.34
C TRP A 523 -0.06 -2.37 -11.14
N LEU A 524 -0.98 -2.74 -12.01
CA LEU A 524 -2.40 -2.46 -11.88
C LEU A 524 -3.14 -3.78 -11.70
N THR A 525 -3.92 -3.88 -10.63
CA THR A 525 -4.86 -4.98 -10.40
C THR A 525 -6.28 -4.44 -10.54
N VAL A 526 -7.04 -4.99 -11.48
CA VAL A 526 -8.45 -4.66 -11.65
C VAL A 526 -9.27 -5.77 -11.05
N SER A 527 -10.05 -5.46 -10.01
CA SER A 527 -10.90 -6.41 -9.31
C SER A 527 -12.37 -6.14 -9.63
N VAL A 528 -13.10 -7.22 -9.93
CA VAL A 528 -14.56 -7.26 -10.04
C VAL A 528 -15.05 -8.18 -8.93
N ASP A 529 -15.67 -7.62 -7.90
CA ASP A 529 -16.15 -8.35 -6.74
C ASP A 529 -17.69 -8.41 -6.74
N GLU A 530 -18.21 -9.60 -6.96
CA GLU A 530 -19.64 -9.89 -6.99
C GLU A 530 -20.01 -10.95 -5.93
N ASP A 531 -21.28 -11.01 -5.53
CA ASP A 531 -21.79 -11.97 -4.52
C ASP A 531 -21.39 -13.42 -4.81
N LEU A 532 -21.31 -13.79 -6.09
CA LEU A 532 -21.06 -15.18 -6.53
C LEU A 532 -19.62 -15.43 -6.98
N TYR A 533 -18.82 -14.40 -7.25
CA TYR A 533 -17.46 -14.57 -7.74
C TYR A 533 -16.62 -13.31 -7.55
N ALA A 534 -15.31 -13.49 -7.53
CA ALA A 534 -14.36 -12.41 -7.78
C ALA A 534 -13.60 -12.73 -9.07
N ALA A 535 -13.29 -11.70 -9.85
CA ALA A 535 -12.47 -11.81 -11.05
C ALA A 535 -11.45 -10.68 -11.08
N GLU A 536 -10.20 -11.01 -11.41
CA GLU A 536 -9.08 -10.09 -11.42
C GLU A 536 -8.35 -10.11 -12.76
N GLY A 537 -7.83 -8.95 -13.13
CA GLY A 537 -6.96 -8.77 -14.29
C GLY A 537 -5.79 -7.88 -13.92
N TYR A 538 -4.66 -8.09 -14.58
CA TYR A 538 -3.38 -7.47 -14.23
C TYR A 538 -2.79 -6.76 -15.45
N ALA A 539 -2.10 -5.64 -15.21
CA ALA A 539 -1.25 -4.98 -16.18
C ALA A 539 -0.06 -4.30 -15.48
N THR A 540 0.96 -3.95 -16.24
CA THR A 540 2.08 -3.10 -15.78
C THR A 540 2.17 -1.83 -16.62
N VAL A 541 2.67 -0.77 -16.01
CA VAL A 541 3.04 0.48 -16.69
C VAL A 541 4.38 0.96 -16.14
N ASP A 542 5.34 1.20 -17.02
CA ASP A 542 6.65 1.78 -16.66
C ASP A 542 6.51 3.30 -16.58
N VAL A 543 6.43 3.81 -15.36
CA VAL A 543 6.32 5.23 -15.08
C VAL A 543 7.69 5.88 -15.24
N VAL A 544 7.77 6.83 -16.17
CA VAL A 544 9.02 7.52 -16.54
C VAL A 544 8.96 8.99 -16.14
N GLU A 545 10.11 9.64 -16.04
CA GLU A 545 10.20 11.07 -15.72
C GLU A 545 9.29 11.90 -16.63
N GLY A 546 8.25 12.50 -16.04
CA GLY A 546 7.32 13.40 -16.69
C GLY A 546 7.74 14.87 -16.54
N PRO A 547 7.05 15.79 -17.24
CA PRO A 547 7.37 17.21 -17.17
C PRO A 547 7.09 17.83 -15.80
N PHE A 548 6.33 17.14 -14.93
CA PHE A 548 6.02 17.60 -13.59
C PHE A 548 6.61 16.65 -12.53
N LEU A 549 7.33 17.23 -11.57
CA LEU A 549 7.73 16.56 -10.34
C LEU A 549 7.08 17.29 -9.18
N ARG A 550 6.17 16.64 -8.46
CA ARG A 550 5.45 17.26 -7.36
C ARG A 550 6.09 16.93 -6.02
N HIS A 551 6.18 17.95 -5.18
CA HIS A 551 6.76 17.89 -3.84
C HIS A 551 5.65 18.24 -2.85
N ALA A 552 5.09 17.22 -2.19
CA ALA A 552 3.95 17.37 -1.30
C ALA A 552 4.05 16.41 -0.12
N GLY A 553 3.54 16.85 1.03
CA GLY A 553 3.24 15.98 2.16
C GLY A 553 1.75 16.06 2.51
N HIS A 554 1.33 15.31 3.54
CA HIS A 554 -0.06 15.29 4.00
C HIS A 554 -0.55 16.66 4.51
N ASP A 555 0.38 17.58 4.82
CA ASP A 555 0.11 18.97 5.19
C ASP A 555 1.21 19.91 4.68
N ARG A 556 1.09 21.20 5.04
CA ARG A 556 2.04 22.25 4.64
C ARG A 556 3.44 22.11 5.25
N VAL A 557 3.57 21.38 6.36
CA VAL A 557 4.83 21.22 7.10
C VAL A 557 5.62 20.06 6.49
N SER A 558 4.97 18.92 6.28
CA SER A 558 5.51 17.79 5.52
C SER A 558 5.80 18.16 4.05
N THR A 559 5.01 19.05 3.43
CA THR A 559 5.33 19.63 2.11
C THR A 559 6.64 20.43 2.14
N ALA A 560 6.92 21.19 3.20
CA ALA A 560 8.18 21.91 3.33
C ALA A 560 9.39 20.96 3.40
N ALA A 561 9.25 19.84 4.11
CA ALA A 561 10.27 18.80 4.17
C ALA A 561 10.49 18.15 2.79
N ALA A 562 9.42 17.80 2.07
CA ALA A 562 9.51 17.25 0.71
C ALA A 562 10.24 18.21 -0.26
N VAL A 563 9.90 19.50 -0.22
CA VAL A 563 10.57 20.54 -1.05
C VAL A 563 12.05 20.67 -0.68
N SER A 564 12.39 20.59 0.61
CA SER A 564 13.78 20.62 1.10
C SER A 564 14.58 19.41 0.61
N GLY A 565 13.97 18.21 0.60
CA GLY A 565 14.55 16.97 0.10
C GLY A 565 15.12 17.06 -1.31
N VAL A 566 14.47 17.85 -2.17
CA VAL A 566 14.91 18.04 -3.57
C VAL A 566 15.88 19.21 -3.71
N ALA A 567 15.80 20.21 -2.83
CA ALA A 567 16.69 21.37 -2.89
C ALA A 567 18.10 21.05 -2.38
N LEU A 568 18.22 20.24 -1.31
CA LEU A 568 19.47 20.04 -0.58
C LEU A 568 19.61 18.60 -0.06
N ASP A 569 20.75 17.95 -0.37
CA ASP A 569 21.12 16.67 0.23
C ASP A 569 21.58 16.81 1.69
N ARG A 570 22.14 17.98 2.03
CA ARG A 570 22.72 18.31 3.34
C ARG A 570 22.69 19.82 3.56
N ALA A 571 22.49 20.25 4.80
CA ALA A 571 22.66 21.66 5.20
C ALA A 571 23.19 21.72 6.64
N ASP A 572 24.16 22.60 6.92
CA ASP A 572 24.64 22.83 8.29
C ASP A 572 23.64 23.69 9.09
N THR A 573 22.90 24.57 8.40
CA THR A 573 21.88 25.46 8.97
C THR A 573 20.49 25.15 8.40
N VAL A 574 19.44 25.28 9.21
CA VAL A 574 18.05 25.35 8.75
C VAL A 574 17.41 26.69 9.10
N VAL A 575 16.63 27.27 8.18
CA VAL A 575 15.80 28.45 8.47
C VAL A 575 14.38 27.98 8.72
N ILE A 576 13.80 28.36 9.86
CA ILE A 576 12.49 27.86 10.29
C ILE A 576 11.53 29.03 10.45
N ALA A 577 10.35 28.91 9.83
CA ALA A 577 9.26 29.85 9.98
C ALA A 577 7.97 29.15 10.44
N THR A 578 6.99 29.94 10.86
CA THR A 578 5.69 29.40 11.24
C THR A 578 4.86 29.00 10.03
N ALA A 579 4.23 27.83 10.10
CA ALA A 579 3.27 27.35 9.11
C ALA A 579 1.93 28.12 9.15
N ALA A 580 1.67 28.89 10.21
CA ALA A 580 0.37 29.53 10.46
C ALA A 580 0.19 30.88 9.76
N THR A 581 1.28 31.64 9.54
CA THR A 581 1.23 32.97 8.92
C THR A 581 2.43 33.22 8.00
N PHE A 582 2.29 34.11 7.02
CA PHE A 582 3.34 34.34 6.02
C PHE A 582 4.35 35.45 6.38
N ALA A 583 3.98 36.34 7.31
CA ALA A 583 4.53 37.68 7.35
C ALA A 583 6.06 37.74 7.58
N ASP A 584 6.54 36.97 8.56
CA ASP A 584 7.95 36.90 8.91
C ASP A 584 8.76 35.99 7.97
N ALA A 585 8.08 35.13 7.21
CA ALA A 585 8.68 34.19 6.27
C ALA A 585 8.91 34.77 4.86
N LEU A 586 8.17 35.83 4.46
CA LEU A 586 8.24 36.41 3.10
C LEU A 586 9.64 36.88 2.70
N ALA A 587 10.46 37.28 3.66
CA ALA A 587 11.85 37.70 3.43
C ALA A 587 12.86 36.56 3.66
N GLY A 588 12.39 35.36 3.99
CA GLY A 588 13.22 34.24 4.43
C GLY A 588 14.00 33.54 3.33
N ALA A 589 13.50 33.52 2.08
CA ALA A 589 14.18 32.79 0.99
C ALA A 589 15.59 33.33 0.69
N PRO A 590 15.83 34.65 0.55
CA PRO A 590 17.19 35.17 0.41
C PRO A 590 18.13 34.82 1.56
N LEU A 591 17.62 34.78 2.79
CA LEU A 591 18.40 34.36 3.95
C LEU A 591 18.73 32.86 3.89
N ALA A 592 17.74 32.02 3.62
CA ALA A 592 17.92 30.59 3.49
C ALA A 592 19.00 30.28 2.44
N VAL A 593 18.94 30.92 1.26
CA VAL A 593 19.96 30.75 0.22
C VAL A 593 21.34 31.28 0.67
N ALA A 594 21.39 32.45 1.32
CA ALA A 594 22.65 33.02 1.82
C ALA A 594 23.35 32.13 2.87
N GLU A 595 22.58 31.38 3.68
CA GLU A 595 23.09 30.44 4.69
C GLU A 595 23.34 29.02 4.14
N GLY A 596 23.04 28.75 2.85
CA GLY A 596 23.09 27.38 2.32
C GLY A 596 22.03 26.45 2.94
N ALA A 597 20.92 27.02 3.42
CA ALA A 597 19.89 26.38 4.21
C ALA A 597 18.56 26.24 3.43
N PRO A 598 17.72 25.25 3.76
CA PRO A 598 16.32 25.25 3.33
C PRO A 598 15.48 26.18 4.22
N LEU A 599 14.30 26.54 3.73
CA LEU A 599 13.24 27.15 4.53
C LEU A 599 12.23 26.06 4.93
N LEU A 600 12.22 25.70 6.21
CA LEU A 600 11.29 24.74 6.79
C LEU A 600 10.15 25.44 7.54
N LEU A 601 9.05 24.71 7.76
CA LEU A 601 7.86 25.21 8.44
C LEU A 601 7.51 24.34 9.62
N THR A 602 7.09 24.95 10.73
CA THR A 602 6.57 24.23 11.90
C THR A 602 5.37 24.94 12.52
N GLU A 603 4.64 24.25 13.38
CA GLU A 603 3.56 24.82 14.18
C GLU A 603 4.08 25.97 15.08
N PRO A 604 3.25 26.97 15.42
CA PRO A 604 3.67 28.10 16.25
C PRO A 604 4.18 27.71 17.64
N ASP A 605 3.73 26.58 18.20
CA ASP A 605 3.87 26.24 19.60
C ASP A 605 4.70 24.96 19.88
N ALA A 606 5.10 24.22 18.86
CA ALA A 606 5.95 23.03 18.98
C ALA A 606 6.74 22.76 17.69
N LEU A 607 7.88 22.09 17.81
CA LEU A 607 8.60 21.56 16.66
C LEU A 607 7.88 20.32 16.10
N SER A 608 7.55 20.34 14.80
CA SER A 608 6.87 19.24 14.15
C SER A 608 7.79 18.03 13.94
N MET A 609 7.24 16.82 13.96
CA MET A 609 8.01 15.60 13.66
C MET A 609 8.60 15.63 12.25
N ALA A 610 7.88 16.15 11.26
CA ALA A 610 8.39 16.25 9.89
C ALA A 610 9.57 17.23 9.77
N THR A 611 9.54 18.35 10.51
CA THR A 611 10.67 19.29 10.55
C THR A 611 11.87 18.67 11.26
N GLN A 612 11.64 17.96 12.37
CA GLN A 612 12.68 17.25 13.11
C GLN A 612 13.35 16.17 12.24
N ALA A 613 12.56 15.34 11.56
CA ALA A 613 13.08 14.31 10.67
C ALA A 613 13.91 14.91 9.52
N GLU A 614 13.47 16.04 8.97
CA GLU A 614 14.21 16.72 7.91
C GLU A 614 15.50 17.37 8.40
N ILE A 615 15.51 17.95 9.61
CA ILE A 615 16.72 18.43 10.28
C ILE A 615 17.75 17.30 10.42
N ASP A 616 17.29 16.12 10.88
CA ASP A 616 18.14 14.95 11.05
C ASP A 616 18.68 14.44 9.71
N ARG A 617 17.83 14.37 8.68
CA ARG A 617 18.23 13.97 7.32
C ARG A 617 19.32 14.90 6.76
N LEU A 618 19.14 16.21 6.92
CA LEU A 618 20.09 17.23 6.47
C LEU A 618 21.39 17.24 7.30
N GLY A 619 21.37 16.66 8.50
CA GLY A 619 22.48 16.69 9.45
C GLY A 619 22.78 18.10 9.95
N ALA A 620 21.75 18.93 10.12
CA ALA A 620 21.91 20.33 10.50
C ALA A 620 22.33 20.49 11.97
N THR A 621 23.18 21.47 12.23
CA THR A 621 23.70 21.81 13.57
C THR A 621 23.24 23.17 14.05
N ASP A 622 22.72 24.01 13.15
CA ASP A 622 22.32 25.38 13.43
C ASP A 622 20.87 25.62 12.98
N ALA A 623 20.11 26.40 13.74
CA ALA A 623 18.74 26.77 13.38
C ALA A 623 18.51 28.27 13.51
N VAL A 624 17.91 28.88 12.48
CA VAL A 624 17.52 30.29 12.48
C VAL A 624 16.00 30.40 12.47
N LEU A 625 15.42 30.85 13.57
CA LEU A 625 13.98 31.08 13.71
C LEU A 625 13.59 32.47 13.17
N LEU A 626 12.62 32.52 12.27
CA LEU A 626 12.07 33.75 11.72
C LEU A 626 10.83 34.22 12.49
N GLY A 627 10.88 35.46 12.97
CA GLY A 627 9.79 36.10 13.70
C GLY A 627 9.94 36.04 15.22
N GLY A 628 9.12 36.86 15.90
CA GLY A 628 9.10 36.93 17.36
C GLY A 628 8.45 35.71 18.01
N GLU A 629 8.40 35.70 19.35
CA GLU A 629 7.81 34.62 20.15
C GLU A 629 6.32 34.36 19.87
N ALA A 630 5.62 35.33 19.29
CA ALA A 630 4.23 35.17 18.86
C ALA A 630 4.08 34.38 17.55
N ALA A 631 5.12 34.34 16.72
CA ALA A 631 5.15 33.55 15.49
C ALA A 631 5.63 32.12 15.77
N LEU A 632 6.70 31.99 16.55
CA LEU A 632 7.26 30.72 17.00
C LEU A 632 7.58 30.86 18.48
N SER A 633 6.91 30.08 19.32
CA SER A 633 7.01 30.16 20.77
C SER A 633 8.43 29.84 21.27
N PRO A 634 8.75 30.12 22.54
CA PRO A 634 9.98 29.63 23.16
C PRO A 634 10.12 28.11 23.11
N THR A 635 9.02 27.36 23.17
CA THR A 635 9.03 25.89 23.10
C THR A 635 9.71 25.37 21.83
N VAL A 636 9.47 26.01 20.68
CA VAL A 636 10.11 25.60 19.41
C VAL A 636 11.64 25.72 19.49
N ALA A 637 12.14 26.77 20.16
CA ALA A 637 13.59 26.91 20.38
C ALA A 637 14.11 25.84 21.36
N ASP A 638 13.39 25.61 22.46
CA ASP A 638 13.73 24.58 23.44
C ASP A 638 13.79 23.17 22.80
N ASP A 639 12.85 22.86 21.90
CA ASP A 639 12.79 21.59 21.17
C ASP A 639 14.00 21.42 20.22
N LEU A 640 14.40 22.48 19.52
CA LEU A 640 15.59 22.48 18.64
C LEU A 640 16.90 22.37 19.43
N GLU A 641 17.00 23.07 20.57
CA GLU A 641 18.14 22.94 21.47
C GLU A 641 18.23 21.53 22.07
N ALA A 642 17.09 20.87 22.34
CA ALA A 642 17.04 19.50 22.83
C ALA A 642 17.53 18.48 21.77
N LEU A 643 17.39 18.79 20.49
CA LEU A 643 18.00 18.06 19.38
C LEU A 643 19.51 18.34 19.23
N GLY A 644 20.05 19.31 19.97
CA GLY A 644 21.45 19.67 19.97
C GLY A 644 21.85 20.73 18.96
N LEU A 645 20.89 21.50 18.42
CA LEU A 645 21.16 22.59 17.49
C LEU A 645 21.50 23.88 18.24
N ASP A 646 22.37 24.70 17.65
CA ASP A 646 22.60 26.08 18.05
C ASP A 646 21.50 26.98 17.45
N VAL A 647 20.66 27.58 18.30
CA VAL A 647 19.45 28.30 17.86
C VAL A 647 19.64 29.82 17.91
N GLU A 648 19.44 30.50 16.78
CA GLU A 648 19.32 31.96 16.68
C GLU A 648 17.90 32.37 16.29
N ARG A 649 17.41 33.51 16.79
CA ARG A 649 16.13 34.09 16.38
C ARG A 649 16.31 35.46 15.75
N ILE A 650 15.76 35.62 14.55
CA ILE A 650 15.64 36.90 13.84
C ILE A 650 14.17 37.32 13.83
N GLY A 651 13.77 38.19 14.76
CA GLY A 651 12.40 38.64 14.90
C GLY A 651 12.30 40.07 15.44
N GLY A 652 11.52 40.92 14.76
CA GLY A 652 11.22 42.28 15.20
C GLY A 652 9.81 42.43 15.78
N ASP A 653 9.51 43.60 16.36
CA ASP A 653 8.18 43.93 16.89
C ASP A 653 7.08 43.92 15.81
N THR A 654 7.48 44.02 14.53
CA THR A 654 6.59 43.98 13.38
C THR A 654 7.24 43.21 12.24
N ARG A 655 6.43 42.69 11.31
CA ARG A 655 6.91 42.04 10.07
C ARG A 655 7.89 42.89 9.26
N TYR A 656 7.75 44.21 9.31
CA TYR A 656 8.64 45.14 8.63
C TYR A 656 10.00 45.22 9.32
N ALA A 657 10.01 45.18 10.65
CA ALA A 657 11.22 45.11 11.45
C ALA A 657 11.91 43.74 11.28
N THR A 658 11.17 42.63 11.28
CA THR A 658 11.71 41.29 10.99
C THR A 658 12.37 41.26 9.61
N ALA A 659 11.67 41.71 8.56
CA ALA A 659 12.24 41.77 7.20
C ALA A 659 13.49 42.67 7.14
N GLY A 660 13.52 43.77 7.88
CA GLY A 660 14.71 44.61 8.01
C GLY A 660 15.89 43.89 8.66
N LEU A 661 15.66 43.16 9.76
CA LEU A 661 16.73 42.37 10.41
C LEU A 661 17.24 41.24 9.52
N ILE A 662 16.36 40.60 8.76
CA ILE A 662 16.74 39.61 7.75
C ILE A 662 17.61 40.28 6.66
N ALA A 663 17.21 41.47 6.19
CA ALA A 663 17.99 42.22 5.21
C ALA A 663 19.37 42.65 5.73
N ASP A 664 19.51 42.92 7.03
CA ASP A 664 20.81 43.21 7.65
C ASP A 664 21.74 41.97 7.64
N ARG A 665 21.16 40.77 7.77
CA ARG A 665 21.90 39.49 7.74
C ARG A 665 22.31 39.11 6.32
N VAL A 666 21.41 39.26 5.35
CA VAL A 666 21.69 39.01 3.92
C VAL A 666 22.65 40.05 3.35
N GLY A 667 22.48 41.32 3.74
CA GLY A 667 23.25 42.46 3.25
C GLY A 667 22.55 43.18 2.09
N ILE A 668 22.59 44.52 2.11
CA ILE A 668 22.20 45.38 0.98
C ILE A 668 23.46 46.02 0.44
N GLU A 669 23.99 45.50 -0.67
CA GLU A 669 25.12 46.11 -1.38
C GLU A 669 24.61 47.09 -2.44
N ASP A 670 24.21 46.58 -3.60
CA ASP A 670 23.82 47.39 -4.76
C ASP A 670 22.31 47.33 -5.04
N ALA A 671 21.58 46.33 -4.53
CA ALA A 671 20.17 46.11 -4.85
C ALA A 671 19.32 45.69 -3.65
N ALA A 672 18.01 45.95 -3.71
CA ALA A 672 17.01 45.44 -2.79
C ALA A 672 15.65 45.27 -3.47
N VAL A 673 14.85 44.29 -3.03
CA VAL A 673 13.45 44.15 -3.47
C VAL A 673 12.55 44.73 -2.39
N VAL A 674 11.54 45.52 -2.78
CA VAL A 674 10.50 46.00 -1.86
C VAL A 674 9.14 45.46 -2.31
N ALA A 675 8.50 44.69 -1.43
CA ALA A 675 7.20 44.06 -1.66
C ALA A 675 6.17 44.48 -0.59
N SER A 676 4.90 44.13 -0.78
CA SER A 676 3.89 44.34 0.26
C SER A 676 4.09 43.37 1.43
N GLY A 677 4.05 43.88 2.65
CA GLY A 677 3.92 43.05 3.85
C GLY A 677 2.46 42.73 4.21
N GLU A 678 1.48 43.27 3.47
CA GLU A 678 0.04 43.14 3.77
C GLU A 678 -0.62 42.03 2.94
N VAL A 679 -0.05 41.73 1.77
CA VAL A 679 -0.44 40.63 0.89
C VAL A 679 0.82 39.90 0.40
N PHE A 680 0.71 38.61 0.09
CA PHE A 680 1.85 37.73 -0.18
C PHE A 680 2.22 37.49 -1.67
N PRO A 681 1.32 37.49 -2.68
CA PRO A 681 1.65 36.89 -3.98
C PRO A 681 2.86 37.49 -4.70
N ASP A 682 2.98 38.82 -4.67
CA ASP A 682 4.09 39.52 -5.33
C ASP A 682 5.42 39.26 -4.60
N ALA A 683 5.40 39.22 -3.27
CA ALA A 683 6.56 38.91 -2.44
C ALA A 683 7.04 37.46 -2.63
N LEU A 684 6.11 36.49 -2.70
CA LEU A 684 6.45 35.10 -2.99
C LEU A 684 7.14 34.95 -4.35
N SER A 685 6.54 35.51 -5.39
CA SER A 685 7.11 35.43 -6.75
C SER A 685 8.50 36.06 -6.82
N ALA A 686 8.71 37.18 -6.11
CA ALA A 686 10.01 37.86 -6.07
C ALA A 686 11.06 37.15 -5.23
N SER A 687 10.65 36.29 -4.29
CA SER A 687 11.54 35.69 -3.30
C SER A 687 12.63 34.81 -3.94
N ALA A 688 12.29 34.02 -4.96
CA ALA A 688 13.23 33.18 -5.68
C ALA A 688 14.27 34.00 -6.46
N VAL A 689 13.82 35.01 -7.21
CA VAL A 689 14.70 35.90 -7.99
C VAL A 689 15.63 36.67 -7.05
N ALA A 690 15.09 37.20 -5.95
CA ALA A 690 15.86 37.90 -4.94
C ALA A 690 16.89 36.98 -4.28
N ALA A 691 16.51 35.75 -3.94
CA ALA A 691 17.38 34.78 -3.31
C ALA A 691 18.53 34.34 -4.23
N ALA A 692 18.23 34.02 -5.50
CA ALA A 692 19.24 33.67 -6.49
C ALA A 692 20.22 34.83 -6.77
N ALA A 693 19.74 36.08 -6.70
CA ALA A 693 20.56 37.28 -6.85
C ALA A 693 21.30 37.69 -5.55
N GLY A 694 21.13 36.96 -4.44
CA GLY A 694 21.71 37.34 -3.14
C GLY A 694 21.20 38.69 -2.62
N THR A 695 19.99 39.09 -3.02
CA THR A 695 19.38 40.40 -2.74
C THR A 695 18.26 40.25 -1.70
N PRO A 696 18.20 41.10 -0.67
CA PRO A 696 17.17 40.96 0.37
C PRO A 696 15.80 41.46 -0.10
N VAL A 697 14.76 40.85 0.47
CA VAL A 697 13.36 41.29 0.34
C VAL A 697 12.97 42.10 1.56
N LEU A 698 12.64 43.36 1.34
CA LEU A 698 12.08 44.28 2.32
C LEU A 698 10.56 44.38 2.14
N LEU A 699 9.84 44.62 3.23
CA LEU A 699 8.38 44.71 3.23
C LEU A 699 7.90 46.14 3.46
N SER A 700 6.81 46.55 2.81
CA SER A 700 6.18 47.87 2.96
C SER A 700 4.68 47.76 3.20
N ARG A 701 4.08 48.79 3.80
CA ARG A 701 2.62 48.99 3.76
C ARG A 701 2.23 49.55 2.39
N ALA A 702 0.96 49.45 2.01
CA ALA A 702 0.50 49.90 0.69
C ALA A 702 0.75 51.39 0.40
N ALA A 703 0.72 52.25 1.42
CA ALA A 703 0.84 53.71 1.26
C ALA A 703 1.93 54.36 2.12
N ASP A 704 2.77 53.56 2.77
CA ASP A 704 3.73 54.03 3.76
C ASP A 704 4.93 53.07 3.80
N LEU A 705 6.14 53.62 3.58
CA LEU A 705 7.38 52.88 3.72
C LEU A 705 7.86 53.03 5.18
N PRO A 706 7.83 51.96 6.00
CA PRO A 706 8.18 52.05 7.41
C PRO A 706 9.61 52.59 7.62
N GLU A 707 9.86 53.27 8.74
CA GLU A 707 11.21 53.77 9.09
C GLU A 707 12.20 52.62 9.24
N GLU A 708 11.73 51.49 9.76
CA GLU A 708 12.47 50.25 9.88
C GLU A 708 12.92 49.69 8.52
N VAL A 709 12.35 50.14 7.41
CA VAL A 709 12.72 49.68 6.07
C VAL A 709 13.52 50.76 5.35
N SER A 710 13.01 51.99 5.33
CA SER A 710 13.68 53.12 4.66
C SER A 710 15.07 53.42 5.22
N SER A 711 15.31 53.20 6.51
CA SER A 711 16.63 53.41 7.14
C SER A 711 17.71 52.43 6.67
N ARG A 712 17.34 51.34 6.00
CA ARG A 712 18.25 50.33 5.44
C ARG A 712 18.56 50.53 3.96
N ILE A 713 17.78 51.37 3.27
CA ILE A 713 17.99 51.67 1.86
C ILE A 713 18.95 52.86 1.76
N GLY A 714 20.15 52.61 1.21
CA GLY A 714 21.19 53.61 1.02
C GLY A 714 21.08 54.38 -0.30
N ASP A 715 21.83 55.48 -0.38
CA ASP A 715 22.00 56.24 -1.62
C ASP A 715 22.69 55.37 -2.69
N GLY A 716 22.11 55.31 -3.89
CA GLY A 716 22.63 54.50 -5.00
C GLY A 716 22.20 53.03 -5.03
N VAL A 717 21.39 52.55 -4.08
CA VAL A 717 20.79 51.21 -4.14
C VAL A 717 19.73 51.15 -5.25
N GLU A 718 19.75 50.10 -6.07
CA GLU A 718 18.71 49.81 -7.06
C GLU A 718 17.57 49.04 -6.39
N VAL A 719 16.41 49.69 -6.25
CA VAL A 719 15.24 49.09 -5.61
C VAL A 719 14.21 48.65 -6.64
N THR A 720 13.90 47.37 -6.63
CA THR A 720 12.81 46.79 -7.42
C THR A 720 11.54 46.73 -6.57
N LEU A 721 10.56 47.57 -6.91
CA LEU A 721 9.21 47.50 -6.34
C LEU A 721 8.42 46.42 -7.07
N VAL A 722 7.97 45.40 -6.34
CA VAL A 722 7.12 44.34 -6.89
C VAL A 722 5.67 44.55 -6.52
N GLY A 723 4.81 44.58 -7.53
CA GLY A 723 3.37 44.85 -7.43
C GLY A 723 2.96 46.20 -8.01
N GLY A 724 1.71 46.30 -8.45
CA GLY A 724 1.15 47.53 -9.05
C GLY A 724 0.92 48.66 -8.03
N GLU A 725 0.53 49.85 -8.50
CA GLU A 725 0.24 51.00 -7.61
C GLU A 725 -0.92 50.75 -6.63
N GLY A 726 -1.80 49.80 -6.92
CA GLY A 726 -2.84 49.36 -5.99
C GLY A 726 -2.32 48.53 -4.81
N VAL A 727 -1.13 47.95 -4.93
CA VAL A 727 -0.46 47.14 -3.90
C VAL A 727 0.60 47.97 -3.17
N LEU A 728 1.42 48.71 -3.92
CA LEU A 728 2.41 49.65 -3.40
C LEU A 728 2.26 50.98 -4.14
N SER A 729 1.61 51.95 -3.50
CA SER A 729 1.26 53.24 -4.12
C SER A 729 2.47 54.08 -4.53
N ALA A 730 2.22 55.13 -5.30
CA ALA A 730 3.23 56.12 -5.66
C ALA A 730 3.90 56.78 -4.44
N ALA A 731 3.25 56.81 -3.27
CA ALA A 731 3.85 57.31 -2.03
C ALA A 731 5.03 56.43 -1.57
N VAL A 732 4.93 55.10 -1.71
CA VAL A 732 6.02 54.17 -1.40
C VAL A 732 7.19 54.40 -2.35
N SER A 733 6.92 54.51 -3.66
CA SER A 733 7.96 54.80 -4.66
C SER A 733 8.66 56.14 -4.42
N GLY A 734 7.91 57.17 -4.03
CA GLY A 734 8.49 58.45 -3.61
C GLY A 734 9.37 58.31 -2.37
N ALA A 735 8.89 57.60 -1.34
CA ALA A 735 9.64 57.38 -0.11
C ALA A 735 10.94 56.59 -0.34
N VAL A 736 10.95 55.60 -1.25
CA VAL A 736 12.19 54.91 -1.65
C VAL A 736 13.12 55.90 -2.36
N THR A 737 12.62 56.69 -3.32
CA THR A 737 13.45 57.67 -4.04
C THR A 737 14.06 58.72 -3.11
N ASP A 738 13.35 59.11 -2.05
CA ASP A 738 13.81 60.07 -1.05
C ASP A 738 15.01 59.56 -0.22
N THR A 739 15.29 58.25 -0.24
CA THR A 739 16.50 57.66 0.36
C THR A 739 17.78 57.85 -0.49
N GLY A 740 17.62 58.24 -1.76
CA GLY A 740 18.72 58.29 -2.74
C GLY A 740 18.80 57.06 -3.64
N ALA A 741 17.95 56.05 -3.41
CA ALA A 741 17.83 54.88 -4.28
C ALA A 741 17.19 55.19 -5.64
N THR A 742 17.52 54.37 -6.64
CA THR A 742 16.78 54.31 -7.91
C THR A 742 15.67 53.29 -7.81
N VAL A 743 14.55 53.53 -8.50
CA VAL A 743 13.37 52.68 -8.40
C VAL A 743 12.97 52.15 -9.77
N GLU A 744 12.91 50.83 -9.88
CA GLU A 744 12.23 50.11 -10.94
C GLU A 744 10.96 49.44 -10.38
N ARG A 745 9.94 49.24 -11.20
CA ARG A 745 8.71 48.55 -10.79
C ARG A 745 8.38 47.43 -11.74
N ILE A 746 8.17 46.24 -11.18
CA ILE A 746 7.64 45.07 -11.89
C ILE A 746 6.21 44.82 -11.40
N ALA A 747 5.25 44.80 -12.33
CA ALA A 747 3.84 44.61 -12.01
C ALA A 747 3.05 44.08 -13.21
N GLY A 748 2.10 43.19 -12.93
CA GLY A 748 1.06 42.77 -13.87
C GLY A 748 -0.34 43.26 -13.47
N THR A 749 -1.33 42.95 -14.31
CA THR A 749 -2.75 43.25 -14.02
C THR A 749 -3.37 42.30 -13.00
N THR A 750 -2.76 41.13 -12.82
CA THR A 750 -3.17 40.07 -11.89
C THR A 750 -1.95 39.62 -11.09
N ARG A 751 -2.15 38.87 -10.00
CA ARG A 751 -1.03 38.28 -9.23
C ARG A 751 -0.18 37.34 -10.09
N TYR A 752 -0.82 36.63 -11.03
CA TYR A 752 -0.17 35.72 -11.96
C TYR A 752 0.61 36.49 -13.03
N GLY A 753 0.04 37.62 -13.52
CA GLY A 753 0.76 38.53 -14.40
C GLY A 753 1.98 39.19 -13.76
N THR A 754 1.90 39.59 -12.48
CA THR A 754 3.08 40.07 -11.74
C THR A 754 4.11 38.97 -11.58
N SER A 755 3.68 37.75 -11.22
CA SER A 755 4.54 36.58 -11.10
C SER A 755 5.28 36.26 -12.40
N ALA A 756 4.58 36.22 -13.54
CA ALA A 756 5.18 36.00 -14.84
C ALA A 756 6.17 37.11 -15.24
N ALA A 757 5.87 38.38 -14.94
CA ALA A 757 6.77 39.50 -15.20
C ALA A 757 8.04 39.45 -14.33
N ILE A 758 7.93 38.98 -13.08
CA ILE A 758 9.08 38.75 -12.20
C ILE A 758 9.95 37.61 -12.73
N ALA A 759 9.34 36.51 -13.17
CA ALA A 759 10.07 35.40 -13.77
C ALA A 759 10.86 35.86 -15.01
N GLU A 760 10.23 36.59 -15.94
CA GLU A 760 10.89 37.16 -17.12
C GLU A 760 12.07 38.08 -16.77
N ALA A 761 11.93 38.91 -15.73
CA ALA A 761 13.04 39.74 -15.25
C ALA A 761 14.20 38.88 -14.74
N GLY A 762 13.90 37.85 -13.95
CA GLY A 762 14.92 36.91 -13.48
C GLY A 762 15.60 36.13 -14.61
N LEU A 763 14.87 35.74 -15.66
CA LEU A 763 15.46 35.12 -16.86
C LEU A 763 16.40 36.07 -17.60
N ALA A 764 16.03 37.35 -17.70
CA ALA A 764 16.89 38.38 -18.27
C ALA A 764 18.21 38.56 -17.47
N ASP A 765 18.17 38.27 -16.17
CA ASP A 765 19.31 38.29 -15.25
C ASP A 765 20.02 36.94 -15.10
N GLY A 766 19.62 35.93 -15.88
CA GLY A 766 20.35 34.66 -16.04
C GLY A 766 19.78 33.45 -15.30
N LEU A 767 18.56 33.54 -14.75
CA LEU A 767 17.84 32.35 -14.28
C LEU A 767 17.50 31.41 -15.44
N SER A 768 17.34 30.12 -15.13
CA SER A 768 16.89 29.08 -16.08
C SER A 768 15.40 28.80 -15.95
N MET A 769 14.72 28.47 -17.06
CA MET A 769 13.37 27.88 -17.04
C MET A 769 13.41 26.35 -16.86
N ASP A 770 14.55 25.72 -17.10
CA ASP A 770 14.73 24.30 -16.82
C ASP A 770 14.79 24.07 -15.30
N GLY A 771 13.83 23.32 -14.76
CA GLY A 771 13.65 23.14 -13.32
C GLY A 771 12.77 24.21 -12.65
N VAL A 772 11.98 24.98 -13.42
CA VAL A 772 11.09 26.03 -12.89
C VAL A 772 10.16 25.51 -11.78
N TRP A 773 9.98 26.30 -10.72
CA TRP A 773 9.07 25.98 -9.63
C TRP A 773 7.69 26.61 -9.84
N LEU A 774 6.64 25.84 -9.55
CA LEU A 774 5.24 26.22 -9.65
C LEU A 774 4.58 26.09 -8.26
N ALA A 775 3.93 27.17 -7.80
CA ALA A 775 3.16 27.15 -6.56
C ALA A 775 1.78 27.80 -6.73
N THR A 776 0.84 27.44 -5.86
CA THR A 776 -0.51 28.03 -5.92
C THR A 776 -0.47 29.49 -5.50
N GLY A 777 -1.05 30.38 -6.30
CA GLY A 777 -1.23 31.79 -5.93
C GLY A 777 -2.39 32.02 -4.96
N ARG A 778 -3.13 30.96 -4.58
CA ARG A 778 -4.29 31.04 -3.66
C ARG A 778 -3.88 30.92 -2.19
N GLY A 779 -2.77 30.24 -1.93
CA GLY A 779 -2.18 30.02 -0.60
C GLY A 779 -0.75 30.57 -0.54
N PHE A 780 -0.11 30.43 0.62
CA PHE A 780 1.26 30.94 0.86
C PHE A 780 2.30 29.89 1.29
N PRO A 781 1.98 28.81 2.06
CA PRO A 781 3.02 27.96 2.63
C PRO A 781 3.95 27.35 1.59
N ASP A 782 3.37 26.73 0.55
CA ASP A 782 4.11 26.02 -0.48
C ASP A 782 5.01 26.98 -1.29
N GLY A 783 4.51 28.19 -1.59
CA GLY A 783 5.28 29.21 -2.29
C GLY A 783 6.42 29.83 -1.45
N LEU A 784 6.32 29.84 -0.12
CA LEU A 784 7.43 30.30 0.74
C LEU A 784 8.64 29.37 0.60
N VAL A 785 8.39 28.06 0.76
CA VAL A 785 9.44 27.05 0.78
C VAL A 785 9.99 26.79 -0.63
N ALA A 786 9.11 26.79 -1.64
CA ALA A 786 9.51 26.72 -3.04
C ALA A 786 10.34 27.92 -3.47
N GLY A 787 10.13 29.10 -2.89
CA GLY A 787 10.94 30.28 -3.18
C GLY A 787 12.42 30.10 -2.81
N ALA A 788 12.69 29.47 -1.66
CA ALA A 788 14.06 29.14 -1.26
C ALA A 788 14.68 28.05 -2.15
N ALA A 789 13.92 26.99 -2.44
CA ALA A 789 14.37 25.91 -3.32
C ALA A 789 14.69 26.41 -4.75
N ALA A 790 13.81 27.23 -5.32
CA ALA A 790 14.01 27.84 -6.63
C ALA A 790 15.22 28.80 -6.64
N GLY A 791 15.42 29.55 -5.54
CA GLY A 791 16.59 30.40 -5.34
C GLY A 791 17.91 29.63 -5.36
N HIS A 792 17.99 28.50 -4.65
CA HIS A 792 19.16 27.60 -4.68
C HIS A 792 19.45 27.04 -6.07
N ALA A 793 18.39 26.69 -6.81
CA ALA A 793 18.52 26.12 -8.15
C ALA A 793 18.79 27.17 -9.26
N GLY A 794 18.66 28.47 -8.97
CA GLY A 794 18.82 29.53 -9.97
C GLY A 794 17.70 29.52 -11.02
N VAL A 795 16.47 29.25 -10.59
CA VAL A 795 15.25 29.18 -11.41
C VAL A 795 14.15 30.08 -10.82
N PRO A 796 13.15 30.52 -11.61
CA PRO A 796 12.06 31.31 -11.06
C PRO A 796 11.05 30.46 -10.30
N LEU A 797 10.35 31.09 -9.35
CA LEU A 797 9.09 30.60 -8.78
C LEU A 797 7.94 31.31 -9.49
N VAL A 798 7.06 30.55 -10.13
CA VAL A 798 5.88 31.06 -10.83
C VAL A 798 4.61 30.65 -10.10
N LEU A 799 3.68 31.59 -9.95
CA LEU A 799 2.39 31.33 -9.32
C LEU A 799 1.32 30.96 -10.34
N ILE A 800 0.44 30.03 -9.98
CA ILE A 800 -0.68 29.59 -10.81
C ILE A 800 -2.00 29.60 -10.04
N ASP A 801 -3.14 29.75 -10.71
CA ASP A 801 -4.44 29.49 -10.08
C ASP A 801 -4.62 27.99 -9.94
N GLY A 802 -4.14 27.44 -8.82
CA GLY A 802 -4.06 26.00 -8.64
C GLY A 802 -5.40 25.26 -8.61
N GLN A 803 -6.54 25.93 -8.75
CA GLN A 803 -7.85 25.29 -8.79
C GLN A 803 -8.73 25.73 -9.98
N ASP A 804 -8.21 26.57 -10.88
CA ASP A 804 -8.90 27.02 -12.10
C ASP A 804 -7.96 26.94 -13.30
N PRO A 805 -8.11 25.94 -14.20
CA PRO A 805 -7.27 25.78 -15.38
C PRO A 805 -7.21 27.00 -16.31
N THR A 806 -8.15 27.94 -16.18
CA THR A 806 -8.22 29.17 -16.97
C THR A 806 -7.92 30.44 -16.17
N GLY A 807 -7.67 30.30 -14.85
CA GLY A 807 -7.58 31.42 -13.91
C GLY A 807 -6.26 32.20 -13.98
N SER A 808 -5.26 31.68 -14.69
CA SER A 808 -3.89 32.25 -14.76
C SER A 808 -3.31 32.22 -16.19
N PRO A 809 -3.99 32.85 -17.18
CA PRO A 809 -3.56 32.80 -18.58
C PRO A 809 -2.17 33.42 -18.81
N GLU A 810 -1.72 34.34 -17.95
CA GLU A 810 -0.36 34.89 -17.99
C GLU A 810 0.70 33.83 -17.66
N THR A 811 0.44 32.97 -16.67
CA THR A 811 1.32 31.84 -16.32
C THR A 811 1.37 30.81 -17.45
N THR A 812 0.22 30.39 -17.98
CA THR A 812 0.17 29.50 -19.15
C THR A 812 0.86 30.12 -20.37
N GLY A 813 0.75 31.45 -20.54
CA GLY A 813 1.46 32.20 -21.58
C GLY A 813 2.98 32.12 -21.46
N LEU A 814 3.51 32.31 -20.25
CA LEU A 814 4.94 32.21 -19.95
C LEU A 814 5.47 30.80 -20.24
N PHE A 815 4.81 29.76 -19.71
CA PHE A 815 5.24 28.37 -19.90
C PHE A 815 5.25 27.99 -21.39
N ARG A 816 4.23 28.40 -22.16
CA ARG A 816 4.20 28.20 -23.61
C ARG A 816 5.36 28.92 -24.32
N GLN A 817 5.65 30.16 -23.92
CA GLN A 817 6.72 30.94 -24.52
C GLN A 817 8.09 30.26 -24.35
N HIS A 818 8.33 29.66 -23.18
CA HIS A 818 9.58 29.01 -22.80
C HIS A 818 9.52 27.48 -22.88
N ALA A 819 8.53 26.88 -23.55
CA ALA A 819 8.33 25.43 -23.56
C ALA A 819 9.54 24.63 -24.05
N ALA A 820 10.37 25.21 -24.93
CA ALA A 820 11.59 24.56 -25.43
C ALA A 820 12.79 24.64 -24.45
N GLU A 821 12.68 25.45 -23.40
CA GLU A 821 13.69 25.66 -22.36
C GLU A 821 13.36 24.91 -21.06
N ILE A 822 12.12 24.42 -20.92
CA ILE A 822 11.65 23.69 -19.74
C ILE A 822 11.92 22.20 -19.96
N GLY A 823 12.81 21.60 -19.17
CA GLY A 823 12.91 20.15 -19.01
C GLY A 823 11.93 19.66 -17.95
N THR A 824 12.12 20.13 -16.72
CA THR A 824 11.31 19.71 -15.54
C THR A 824 10.59 20.90 -14.89
N ILE A 825 9.38 20.67 -14.39
CA ILE A 825 8.57 21.63 -13.62
C ILE A 825 8.37 21.07 -12.21
N HIS A 826 8.93 21.73 -11.21
CA HIS A 826 8.74 21.36 -9.81
C HIS A 826 7.44 21.96 -9.28
N VAL A 827 6.52 21.15 -8.79
CA VAL A 827 5.22 21.59 -8.26
C VAL A 827 5.23 21.54 -6.75
N ALA A 828 5.07 22.67 -6.07
CA ALA A 828 5.02 22.72 -4.62
C ALA A 828 3.58 22.60 -4.11
N GLY A 829 3.33 21.59 -3.28
CA GLY A 829 2.03 21.30 -2.66
C GLY A 829 1.21 20.24 -3.39
N GLY A 830 0.29 19.60 -2.66
CA GLY A 830 -0.60 18.55 -3.17
C GLY A 830 -1.72 19.05 -4.09
N THR A 831 -2.64 18.15 -4.47
CA THR A 831 -3.79 18.45 -5.37
C THR A 831 -4.72 19.55 -4.83
N ALA A 832 -4.83 19.66 -3.51
CA ALA A 832 -5.57 20.74 -2.85
C ALA A 832 -4.94 22.13 -3.06
N ALA A 833 -3.63 22.20 -3.34
CA ALA A 833 -2.92 23.43 -3.68
C ALA A 833 -2.99 23.68 -5.19
N ILE A 834 -2.56 22.71 -6.00
CA ILE A 834 -2.58 22.72 -7.47
C ILE A 834 -3.20 21.41 -7.97
N SER A 835 -4.39 21.46 -8.57
CA SER A 835 -5.08 20.27 -9.09
C SER A 835 -4.51 19.80 -10.42
N ASP A 836 -4.72 18.53 -10.75
CA ASP A 836 -4.14 17.92 -11.95
C ASP A 836 -4.83 18.40 -13.21
N ALA A 837 -6.09 18.84 -13.11
CA ALA A 837 -6.76 19.56 -14.17
C ALA A 837 -6.02 20.86 -14.57
N VAL A 838 -5.36 21.52 -13.61
CA VAL A 838 -4.55 22.72 -13.87
C VAL A 838 -3.21 22.34 -14.53
N LEU A 839 -2.55 21.28 -14.05
CA LEU A 839 -1.30 20.78 -14.65
C LEU A 839 -1.53 20.27 -16.09
N ALA A 840 -2.58 19.49 -16.32
CA ALA A 840 -2.96 19.00 -17.64
C ALA A 840 -3.22 20.16 -18.63
N ALA A 841 -3.93 21.21 -18.20
CA ALA A 841 -4.15 22.39 -19.02
C ALA A 841 -2.87 23.18 -19.33
N LEU A 842 -1.83 23.04 -18.52
CA LEU A 842 -0.52 23.61 -18.79
C LEU A 842 0.23 22.85 -19.90
N LEU A 843 -0.03 21.56 -20.09
CA LEU A 843 0.53 20.73 -21.18
C LEU A 843 -0.19 20.91 -22.51
N ASP A 844 -1.52 21.08 -22.49
CA ASP A 844 -2.33 21.24 -23.70
C ASP A 844 -2.13 22.61 -24.39
N GLY A 845 -1.51 23.55 -23.68
CA GLY A 845 -1.40 24.95 -24.06
C GLY A 845 -0.16 25.27 -24.88
#